data_AF-A0A497RGM0-F1
#
_entry.id   AF-A0A497RGM0-F1
#
_cell.length_a   1.000
_cell.length_b   1.000
_cell.length_c   1.000
_cell.angle_alpha   90.00
_cell.angle_beta   90.00
_cell.angle_gamma   90.00
#
_symmetry.space_group_name_H-M   'P 1'
#
loop_
_entity.id
_entity.type
_entity.pdbx_description
1 polymer ?
#
loop_
_entity_poly.entity_id
_entity_poly.type
_entity_poly.pdbx_seq_one_letter_code
_entity_poly.pdbx_strand_id
1 'polypeptide(L)'
;MQLKLTDFIKSEEKNDISVGDGIQALLNEIFDYHEKILKEIERAYDLARRARSKCLDPHPDVEILVARNLSERVEKLVGMEGLAKRISELEYEGLEREEICFKIAEEIVEGKFGEFGREEALDKAIRVAVAIQTEGVVSAPIEGIAKVKIDKNEDGTEFLKIYYAGPIRSAGGTAQVISVLIGDFVRRKLGLDRYKPTKEEILRYCEEIPLYKKVSNLQYLPSDEEIRLIVENCPICIDGEPTEEIEVSGYRDLKRVETNRVRGGMCLVIAEGIALKAPKLKKMVEKLKIDGWDWLDRLTGKGVEEVVKFTDGDYKPKVEEDESVKPADKYLLDVVAGRPVFSHPSMKGGFRLRYGRARNSGFATVGINPATMVILNGFIAIGTQLKVERPGKAGGVVPVTTIEGPTVRLKNGDLVRVNDYKTALTLKDEVDEIIDLGEILINYGDFLENNHPLMPSSFCYEWWIQECRKKGLNGDFRRIDAETALNLCDEYNIPLHPDYTYLWHDIDPEDYFYLREFVSNGKIDGKMLVLNYDDRAKRILEDLLVEHKVRDGKIVIERWKVLVRCLGLTFDLRKVNIEADGDTLSIVRKLSGLDVRAKAPTRIGARMGRPEKSKERRMSPPPHILFPLSLAGGKQRNIKEAINYTSSYNSVKGEIEVEVALRRCKDCGKESFWLRCDCGGVTEQLFYCPRCKVKS
;
A
#
# COMPACT_ATOMS: atom_id res chain seq x y z
N MET A 1 -23.77 -14.70 -6.30
CA MET A 1 -23.20 -14.86 -7.65
C MET A 1 -22.40 -13.59 -7.94
N GLN A 2 -21.10 -13.58 -7.64
CA GLN A 2 -20.22 -12.45 -7.98
C GLN A 2 -19.85 -12.62 -9.46
N LEU A 3 -20.51 -11.89 -10.35
CA LEU A 3 -20.10 -11.79 -11.76
C LEU A 3 -18.73 -11.12 -11.77
N LYS A 4 -17.70 -11.84 -12.23
CA LYS A 4 -16.34 -11.31 -12.40
C LYS A 4 -16.30 -10.57 -13.73
N LEU A 5 -15.47 -9.53 -13.82
CA LEU A 5 -15.31 -8.77 -15.08
C LEU A 5 -14.84 -9.68 -16.26
N THR A 6 -14.21 -10.81 -15.93
CA THR A 6 -13.76 -11.84 -16.86
C THR A 6 -14.90 -12.62 -17.52
N ASP A 7 -16.08 -12.67 -16.89
CA ASP A 7 -17.25 -13.35 -17.44
C ASP A 7 -17.78 -12.60 -18.69
N PHE A 8 -17.42 -11.32 -18.86
CA PHE A 8 -17.86 -10.47 -19.97
C PHE A 8 -16.92 -10.47 -21.19
N ILE A 9 -15.74 -11.09 -21.11
CA ILE A 9 -14.78 -11.11 -22.24
C ILE A 9 -15.00 -12.34 -23.14
N LYS A 10 -15.69 -13.38 -22.66
CA LYS A 10 -15.94 -14.62 -23.43
C LYS A 10 -17.22 -14.60 -24.28
N SER A 11 -18.07 -13.58 -24.17
CA SER A 11 -19.30 -13.51 -24.97
C SER A 11 -19.11 -12.68 -26.25
N GLU A 12 -18.40 -13.24 -27.24
CA GLU A 12 -18.78 -12.98 -28.64
C GLU A 12 -20.14 -13.63 -28.96
N GLU A 13 -20.66 -14.48 -28.07
CA GLU A 13 -22.00 -15.03 -28.11
C GLU A 13 -22.99 -14.17 -27.31
N LYS A 14 -23.88 -13.51 -28.05
CA LYS A 14 -24.93 -12.63 -27.54
C LYS A 14 -26.07 -13.32 -26.77
N ASN A 15 -25.89 -14.53 -26.26
CA ASN A 15 -27.03 -15.40 -25.91
C ASN A 15 -27.03 -15.96 -24.47
N ASP A 16 -28.21 -15.82 -23.87
CA ASP A 16 -28.82 -16.66 -22.81
C ASP A 16 -28.27 -16.59 -21.38
N ILE A 17 -28.27 -15.39 -20.80
CA ILE A 17 -28.54 -15.26 -19.35
C ILE A 17 -29.86 -14.49 -19.22
N SER A 18 -30.94 -15.14 -18.76
CA SER A 18 -32.21 -14.45 -18.48
C SER A 18 -32.05 -13.59 -17.22
N VAL A 19 -31.49 -12.39 -17.37
CA VAL A 19 -31.42 -11.39 -16.31
C VAL A 19 -32.52 -10.36 -16.54
N GLY A 20 -33.15 -9.87 -15.47
CA GLY A 20 -34.24 -8.89 -15.59
C GLY A 20 -33.82 -7.66 -16.41
N ASP A 21 -34.77 -7.06 -17.14
CA ASP A 21 -34.54 -6.04 -18.18
C ASP A 21 -33.57 -4.91 -17.79
N GLY A 22 -33.60 -4.47 -16.53
CA GLY A 22 -32.70 -3.43 -16.01
C GLY A 22 -31.22 -3.85 -15.94
N ILE A 23 -30.94 -5.13 -15.67
CA ILE A 23 -29.57 -5.66 -15.67
C ILE A 23 -29.09 -5.83 -17.11
N GLN A 24 -29.95 -6.31 -18.02
CA GLN A 24 -29.59 -6.42 -19.43
C GLN A 24 -29.25 -5.06 -20.05
N ALA A 25 -29.99 -4.00 -19.71
CA ALA A 25 -29.69 -2.64 -20.16
C ALA A 25 -28.31 -2.16 -19.67
N LEU A 26 -27.97 -2.39 -18.40
CA LEU A 26 -26.65 -2.06 -17.83
C LEU A 26 -25.52 -2.85 -18.51
N LEU A 27 -25.75 -4.14 -18.79
CA LEU A 27 -24.77 -4.96 -19.49
C LEU A 27 -24.51 -4.41 -20.90
N ASN A 28 -25.55 -4.08 -21.64
CA ASN A 28 -25.43 -3.47 -22.96
C ASN A 28 -24.65 -2.15 -22.90
N GLU A 29 -24.92 -1.29 -21.90
CA GLU A 29 -24.16 -0.04 -21.70
C GLU A 29 -22.66 -0.30 -21.46
N ILE A 30 -22.31 -1.31 -20.66
CA ILE A 30 -20.91 -1.68 -20.41
C ILE A 30 -20.24 -2.20 -21.71
N PHE A 31 -20.95 -3.02 -22.49
CA PHE A 31 -20.45 -3.50 -23.78
C PHE A 31 -20.21 -2.35 -24.75
N ASP A 32 -21.18 -1.45 -24.92
CA ASP A 32 -21.09 -0.29 -25.79
C ASP A 32 -19.91 0.62 -25.37
N TYR A 33 -19.70 0.79 -24.06
CA TYR A 33 -18.57 1.56 -23.51
C TYR A 33 -17.22 0.91 -23.86
N HIS A 34 -17.06 -0.40 -23.67
CA HIS A 34 -15.83 -1.10 -24.03
C HIS A 34 -15.58 -1.10 -25.54
N GLU A 35 -16.61 -1.31 -26.35
CA GLU A 35 -16.50 -1.27 -27.81
C GLU A 35 -16.02 0.11 -28.29
N LYS A 36 -16.55 1.19 -27.70
CA LYS A 36 -16.11 2.55 -27.98
C LYS A 36 -14.63 2.77 -27.66
N ILE A 37 -14.16 2.28 -26.52
CA ILE A 37 -12.74 2.38 -26.15
C ILE A 37 -11.87 1.59 -27.12
N LEU A 38 -12.25 0.36 -27.45
CA LEU A 38 -11.48 -0.51 -28.34
C LEU A 38 -11.37 0.09 -29.75
N LYS A 39 -12.45 0.68 -30.28
CA LYS A 39 -12.41 1.39 -31.58
C LYS A 39 -11.42 2.56 -31.58
N GLU A 40 -11.39 3.36 -30.52
CA GLU A 40 -10.43 4.46 -30.41
C GLU A 40 -8.99 3.97 -30.23
N ILE A 41 -8.77 2.87 -29.48
CA ILE A 41 -7.46 2.23 -29.37
C ILE A 41 -7.00 1.71 -30.74
N GLU A 42 -7.85 1.01 -31.48
CA GLU A 42 -7.54 0.47 -32.81
C GLU A 42 -7.17 1.60 -33.78
N ARG A 43 -7.96 2.68 -33.81
CA ARG A 43 -7.66 3.88 -34.60
C ARG A 43 -6.28 4.46 -34.28
N ALA A 44 -5.93 4.58 -32.99
CA ALA A 44 -4.62 5.07 -32.57
C ALA A 44 -3.49 4.10 -32.94
N TYR A 45 -3.74 2.79 -32.80
CA TYR A 45 -2.78 1.73 -33.12
C TYR A 45 -2.48 1.67 -34.61
N ASP A 46 -3.47 1.82 -35.48
CA ASP A 46 -3.30 1.83 -36.93
C ASP A 46 -2.54 3.08 -37.41
N LEU A 47 -2.76 4.23 -36.75
CA LEU A 47 -1.93 5.41 -36.98
C LEU A 47 -0.47 5.14 -36.61
N ALA A 48 -0.23 4.54 -35.44
CA ALA A 48 1.11 4.20 -34.97
C ALA A 48 1.80 3.16 -35.87
N ARG A 49 1.09 2.11 -36.33
CA ARG A 49 1.61 1.12 -37.29
C ARG A 49 2.03 1.77 -38.61
N ARG A 50 1.19 2.64 -39.18
CA ARG A 50 1.53 3.38 -40.41
C ARG A 50 2.71 4.34 -40.23
N ALA A 51 2.94 4.84 -39.02
CA ALA A 51 4.13 5.63 -38.71
C ALA A 51 5.38 4.76 -38.61
N ARG A 52 5.32 3.68 -37.81
CA ARG A 52 6.44 2.75 -37.57
C ARG A 52 6.89 2.03 -38.84
N SER A 53 5.96 1.66 -39.73
CA SER A 53 6.27 0.99 -41.00
C SER A 53 7.10 1.84 -41.97
N LYS A 54 7.26 3.14 -41.70
CA LYS A 54 8.18 4.01 -42.45
C LYS A 54 9.66 3.78 -42.08
N CYS A 55 9.94 2.94 -41.08
CA CYS A 55 11.28 2.59 -40.58
C CYS A 55 12.10 3.81 -40.13
N LEU A 56 11.43 4.81 -39.54
CA LEU A 56 12.07 6.01 -38.99
C LEU A 56 12.37 5.90 -37.49
N ASP A 57 11.86 4.85 -36.84
CA ASP A 57 12.02 4.53 -35.42
C ASP A 57 12.78 3.20 -35.24
N PRO A 58 13.26 2.83 -34.03
CA PRO A 58 14.07 1.64 -33.76
C PRO A 58 13.46 0.28 -34.15
N HIS A 59 12.15 0.23 -34.39
CA HIS A 59 11.43 -0.98 -34.77
C HIS A 59 10.38 -0.63 -35.84
N PRO A 60 10.20 -1.45 -36.90
CA PRO A 60 9.24 -1.20 -37.98
C PRO A 60 7.77 -1.37 -37.55
N ASP A 61 7.54 -1.94 -36.36
CA ASP A 61 6.22 -2.17 -35.78
C ASP A 61 6.06 -1.46 -34.42
N VAL A 62 4.81 -1.39 -33.95
CA VAL A 62 4.46 -0.86 -32.63
C VAL A 62 4.93 -1.83 -31.54
N GLU A 63 5.75 -1.35 -30.62
CA GLU A 63 6.37 -2.16 -29.55
C GLU A 63 5.47 -2.33 -28.31
N ILE A 64 4.42 -1.51 -28.16
CA ILE A 64 3.47 -1.60 -27.05
C ILE A 64 2.28 -2.46 -27.49
N LEU A 65 2.25 -3.72 -27.08
CA LEU A 65 1.20 -4.64 -27.48
C LEU A 65 -0.10 -4.40 -26.68
N VAL A 66 -1.25 -4.42 -27.36
CA VAL A 66 -2.58 -4.31 -26.73
C VAL A 66 -3.01 -5.67 -26.20
N ALA A 67 -3.46 -5.77 -24.94
CA ALA A 67 -4.00 -7.01 -24.37
C ALA A 67 -5.36 -6.73 -23.70
N ARG A 68 -6.33 -7.64 -23.85
CA ARG A 68 -7.70 -7.46 -23.32
C ARG A 68 -7.85 -7.93 -21.88
N ASN A 69 -7.09 -8.94 -21.48
CA ASN A 69 -7.20 -9.58 -20.16
C ASN A 69 -5.82 -9.96 -19.59
N LEU A 70 -5.82 -10.52 -18.38
CA LEU A 70 -4.60 -10.96 -17.70
C LEU A 70 -3.83 -12.00 -18.51
N SER A 71 -4.52 -13.02 -18.99
CA SER A 71 -3.90 -14.15 -19.70
C SER A 71 -3.21 -13.68 -21.00
N GLU A 72 -3.85 -12.78 -21.77
CA GLU A 72 -3.26 -12.15 -22.94
C GLU A 72 -2.07 -11.24 -22.60
N ARG A 73 -2.11 -10.53 -21.47
CA ARG A 73 -0.95 -9.75 -21.01
C ARG A 73 0.24 -10.67 -20.76
N VAL A 74 0.03 -11.78 -20.05
CA VAL A 74 1.08 -12.76 -19.76
C VAL A 74 1.65 -13.37 -21.05
N GLU A 75 0.78 -13.82 -21.97
CA GLU A 75 1.20 -14.38 -23.26
C GLU A 75 2.03 -13.37 -24.07
N LYS A 76 1.57 -12.13 -24.19
CA LYS A 76 2.28 -11.07 -24.95
C LYS A 76 3.57 -10.61 -24.28
N LEU A 77 3.61 -10.62 -22.95
CA LEU A 77 4.81 -10.25 -22.18
C LEU A 77 5.92 -11.29 -22.34
N VAL A 78 5.56 -12.57 -22.37
CA VAL A 78 6.53 -13.68 -22.45
C VAL A 78 6.79 -14.13 -23.90
N GLY A 79 5.85 -13.88 -24.82
CA GLY A 79 5.95 -14.31 -26.22
C GLY A 79 5.73 -15.82 -26.41
N MET A 80 4.78 -16.42 -25.67
CA MET A 80 4.48 -17.86 -25.72
C MET A 80 3.06 -18.10 -26.22
N GLU A 81 2.93 -18.47 -27.49
CA GLU A 81 1.63 -18.66 -28.15
C GLU A 81 0.77 -19.73 -27.45
N GLY A 82 -0.52 -19.44 -27.29
CA GLY A 82 -1.50 -20.36 -26.70
C GLY A 82 -1.51 -20.39 -25.17
N LEU A 83 -0.59 -19.68 -24.52
CA LEU A 83 -0.51 -19.57 -23.07
C LEU A 83 -1.77 -18.91 -22.47
N ALA A 84 -2.32 -17.86 -23.11
CA ALA A 84 -3.48 -17.17 -22.57
C ALA A 84 -4.70 -18.09 -22.50
N LYS A 85 -4.93 -18.87 -23.56
CA LYS A 85 -6.02 -19.84 -23.63
C LYS A 85 -5.90 -20.85 -22.50
N ARG A 86 -4.69 -21.40 -22.28
CA ARG A 86 -4.47 -22.40 -21.24
C ARG A 86 -4.64 -21.86 -19.83
N ILE A 87 -4.16 -20.65 -19.55
CA ILE A 87 -4.39 -19.98 -18.25
C ILE A 87 -5.90 -19.83 -18.01
N SER A 88 -6.66 -19.35 -19.00
CA SER A 88 -8.11 -19.18 -18.90
C SER A 88 -8.88 -20.48 -18.71
N GLU A 89 -8.38 -21.61 -19.23
CA GLU A 89 -8.95 -22.94 -18.98
C GLU A 89 -8.73 -23.36 -17.52
N LEU A 90 -7.51 -23.21 -16.99
CA LEU A 90 -7.19 -23.57 -15.61
C LEU A 90 -7.92 -22.68 -14.59
N GLU A 91 -8.11 -21.39 -14.90
CA GLU A 91 -8.94 -20.50 -14.07
C GLU A 91 -10.41 -20.95 -14.06
N TYR A 92 -10.92 -21.46 -15.18
CA TYR A 92 -12.30 -21.98 -15.29
C TYR A 92 -12.47 -23.30 -14.54
N GLU A 93 -11.43 -24.13 -14.51
CA GLU A 93 -11.35 -25.34 -13.67
C GLU A 93 -11.32 -25.00 -12.16
N GLY A 94 -11.17 -23.73 -11.79
CA GLY A 94 -11.20 -23.26 -10.41
C GLY A 94 -9.87 -23.33 -9.69
N LEU A 95 -8.75 -23.45 -10.41
CA LEU A 95 -7.41 -23.45 -9.81
C LEU A 95 -7.04 -22.04 -9.34
N GLU A 96 -6.37 -21.96 -8.19
CA GLU A 96 -5.79 -20.72 -7.71
C GLU A 96 -4.53 -20.37 -8.51
N ARG A 97 -4.15 -19.08 -8.51
CA ARG A 97 -3.00 -18.59 -9.30
C ARG A 97 -1.71 -19.33 -9.02
N GLU A 98 -1.44 -19.65 -7.76
CA GLU A 98 -0.26 -20.43 -7.39
C GLU A 98 -0.28 -21.81 -8.05
N GLU A 99 -1.42 -22.49 -8.09
CA GLU A 99 -1.55 -23.82 -8.71
C GLU A 99 -1.41 -23.75 -10.24
N ILE A 100 -1.97 -22.70 -10.85
CA ILE A 100 -1.81 -22.42 -12.29
C ILE A 100 -0.33 -22.26 -12.64
N CYS A 101 0.47 -21.55 -11.83
CA CYS A 101 1.90 -21.38 -12.07
C CYS A 101 2.64 -22.73 -12.16
N PHE A 102 2.36 -23.66 -11.24
CA PHE A 102 2.98 -24.98 -11.25
C PHE A 102 2.52 -25.83 -12.43
N LYS A 103 1.22 -25.78 -12.76
CA LYS A 103 0.68 -26.54 -13.88
C LYS A 103 1.25 -26.07 -15.21
N ILE A 104 1.31 -24.77 -15.44
CA ILE A 104 1.92 -24.20 -16.64
C ILE A 104 3.43 -24.49 -16.69
N ALA A 105 4.15 -24.38 -15.58
CA ALA A 105 5.57 -24.71 -15.52
C ALA A 105 5.85 -26.19 -15.86
N GLU A 106 4.97 -27.10 -15.40
CA GLU A 106 5.02 -28.51 -15.80
C GLU A 106 4.78 -28.68 -17.30
N GLU A 107 3.75 -28.03 -17.85
CA GLU A 107 3.39 -28.14 -19.28
C GLU A 107 4.45 -27.54 -20.22
N ILE A 108 5.20 -26.53 -19.77
CA ILE A 108 6.36 -25.98 -20.49
C ILE A 108 7.47 -27.02 -20.59
N VAL A 109 7.77 -27.73 -19.50
CA VAL A 109 8.83 -28.76 -19.47
C VAL A 109 8.42 -30.00 -20.25
N GLU A 110 7.13 -30.32 -20.29
CA GLU A 110 6.56 -31.40 -21.10
C GLU A 110 6.48 -31.08 -22.60
N GLY A 111 6.83 -29.85 -23.02
CA GLY A 111 6.88 -29.44 -24.42
C GLY A 111 5.53 -29.03 -25.01
N LYS A 112 4.47 -28.82 -24.21
CA LYS A 112 3.14 -28.44 -24.72
C LYS A 112 3.10 -27.07 -25.40
N PHE A 113 4.08 -26.21 -25.10
CA PHE A 113 4.23 -24.87 -25.68
C PHE A 113 5.42 -24.76 -26.64
N GLY A 114 5.90 -25.90 -27.13
CA GLY A 114 7.12 -26.03 -27.94
C GLY A 114 8.24 -26.74 -27.19
N GLU A 115 9.17 -27.32 -27.94
CA GLU A 115 10.36 -27.97 -27.38
C GLU A 115 11.45 -26.94 -27.09
N PHE A 116 11.96 -26.93 -25.86
CA PHE A 116 12.99 -26.00 -25.40
C PHE A 116 14.19 -26.76 -24.83
N GLY A 117 15.38 -26.19 -24.94
CA GLY A 117 16.54 -26.68 -24.20
C GLY A 117 16.34 -26.57 -22.69
N ARG A 118 17.09 -27.33 -21.87
CA ARG A 118 16.91 -27.36 -20.40
C ARG A 118 16.94 -25.95 -19.77
N GLU A 119 17.92 -25.13 -20.12
CA GLU A 119 18.04 -23.76 -19.60
C GLU A 119 16.90 -22.85 -20.06
N GLU A 120 16.48 -22.95 -21.33
CA GLU A 120 15.38 -22.16 -21.88
C GLU A 120 14.04 -22.55 -21.24
N ALA A 121 13.79 -23.84 -21.04
CA ALA A 121 12.60 -24.34 -20.34
C ALA A 121 12.54 -23.80 -18.90
N LEU A 122 13.67 -23.80 -18.19
CA LEU A 122 13.78 -23.21 -16.84
C LEU A 122 13.48 -21.70 -16.86
N ASP A 123 14.15 -20.95 -17.74
CA ASP A 123 13.95 -19.51 -17.86
C ASP A 123 12.48 -19.17 -18.15
N LYS A 124 11.88 -19.82 -19.15
CA LYS A 124 10.47 -19.60 -19.50
C LYS A 124 9.52 -19.98 -18.37
N ALA A 125 9.70 -21.14 -17.74
CA ALA A 125 8.81 -21.56 -16.65
C ALA A 125 8.84 -20.57 -15.47
N ILE A 126 10.02 -20.08 -15.10
CA ILE A 126 10.18 -19.11 -14.00
C ILE A 126 9.57 -17.76 -14.40
N ARG A 127 9.86 -17.24 -15.61
CA ARG A 127 9.31 -15.95 -16.07
C ARG A 127 7.80 -15.98 -16.21
N VAL A 128 7.22 -17.06 -16.76
CA VAL A 128 5.77 -17.24 -16.87
C VAL A 128 5.12 -17.25 -15.49
N ALA A 129 5.69 -17.98 -14.52
CA ALA A 129 5.15 -18.01 -13.17
C ALA A 129 5.16 -16.62 -12.50
N VAL A 130 6.25 -15.86 -12.64
CA VAL A 130 6.31 -14.48 -12.14
C VAL A 130 5.28 -13.60 -12.87
N ALA A 131 5.11 -13.77 -14.18
CA ALA A 131 4.14 -13.01 -14.97
C ALA A 131 2.69 -13.30 -14.54
N ILE A 132 2.33 -14.57 -14.32
CA ILE A 132 1.01 -14.97 -13.81
C ILE A 132 0.78 -14.38 -12.42
N GLN A 133 1.73 -14.55 -11.51
CA GLN A 133 1.59 -14.08 -10.13
C GLN A 133 1.48 -12.56 -10.02
N THR A 134 2.09 -11.84 -10.96
CA THR A 134 2.07 -10.37 -11.04
C THR A 134 1.05 -9.84 -12.04
N GLU A 135 0.15 -10.68 -12.56
CA GLU A 135 -0.90 -10.33 -13.53
C GLU A 135 -0.39 -9.66 -14.82
N GLY A 136 0.89 -9.82 -15.13
CA GLY A 136 1.58 -9.13 -16.22
C GLY A 136 1.59 -7.60 -16.10
N VAL A 137 1.42 -7.04 -14.89
CA VAL A 137 1.37 -5.57 -14.70
C VAL A 137 2.71 -4.93 -14.30
N VAL A 138 3.74 -5.75 -14.03
CA VAL A 138 5.07 -5.28 -13.64
C VAL A 138 6.12 -5.78 -14.62
N SER A 139 7.26 -5.08 -14.70
CA SER A 139 8.38 -5.47 -15.58
C SER A 139 9.23 -6.62 -15.04
N ALA A 140 8.99 -7.08 -13.81
CA ALA A 140 9.81 -8.09 -13.14
C ALA A 140 10.03 -9.42 -13.92
N PRO A 141 9.04 -9.96 -14.67
CA PRO A 141 9.28 -11.15 -15.52
C PRO A 141 10.32 -10.92 -16.62
N ILE A 142 10.53 -9.67 -17.05
CA ILE A 142 11.47 -9.30 -18.11
C ILE A 142 12.77 -8.79 -17.47
N GLU A 143 12.69 -7.74 -16.65
CA GLU A 143 13.83 -7.00 -16.12
C GLU A 143 14.29 -7.49 -14.74
N GLY A 144 13.44 -8.23 -14.01
CA GLY A 144 13.74 -8.69 -12.64
C GLY A 144 14.54 -9.98 -12.61
N ILE A 145 14.44 -10.81 -13.66
CA ILE A 145 15.23 -12.02 -13.87
C ILE A 145 16.17 -11.72 -15.03
N ALA A 146 17.46 -11.52 -14.73
CA ALA A 146 18.46 -11.19 -15.72
C ALA A 146 18.77 -12.39 -16.62
N LYS A 147 19.05 -13.55 -16.02
CA LYS A 147 19.31 -14.81 -16.72
C LYS A 147 19.11 -16.02 -15.80
N VAL A 148 18.89 -17.18 -16.40
CA VAL A 148 18.86 -18.49 -15.73
C VAL A 148 19.94 -19.36 -16.33
N LYS A 149 20.71 -20.06 -15.48
CA LYS A 149 21.80 -20.95 -15.90
C LYS A 149 21.79 -22.28 -15.14
N ILE A 150 22.35 -23.29 -15.77
CA ILE A 150 22.76 -24.54 -15.12
C ILE A 150 24.26 -24.46 -14.82
N ASP A 151 24.63 -24.65 -13.56
CA ASP A 151 26.02 -24.62 -13.10
C ASP A 151 26.35 -25.91 -12.33
N LYS A 152 27.60 -26.12 -11.92
CA LYS A 152 28.09 -27.37 -11.32
C LYS A 152 28.54 -27.20 -9.88
N ASN A 153 28.13 -28.14 -9.04
CA ASN A 153 28.64 -28.32 -7.68
C ASN A 153 30.08 -28.86 -7.70
N GLU A 154 30.75 -28.83 -6.55
CA GLU A 154 32.11 -29.36 -6.42
C GLU A 154 32.19 -30.87 -6.70
N ASP A 155 31.10 -31.61 -6.46
CA ASP A 155 30.96 -33.02 -6.78
C ASP A 155 30.59 -33.29 -8.26
N GLY A 156 30.53 -32.23 -9.08
CA GLY A 156 30.20 -32.31 -10.51
C GLY A 156 28.71 -32.38 -10.83
N THR A 157 27.83 -32.47 -9.83
CA THR A 157 26.37 -32.45 -10.03
C THR A 157 25.89 -31.10 -10.55
N GLU A 158 24.91 -31.11 -11.46
CA GLU A 158 24.36 -29.90 -12.06
C GLU A 158 23.22 -29.33 -11.20
N PHE A 159 23.19 -28.01 -10.97
CA PHE A 159 22.16 -27.32 -10.20
C PHE A 159 21.65 -26.06 -10.91
N LEU A 160 20.48 -25.58 -10.49
CA LEU A 160 19.86 -24.36 -11.03
C LEU A 160 20.41 -23.10 -10.36
N LYS A 161 20.75 -22.10 -11.19
CA LYS A 161 21.18 -20.77 -10.76
C LYS A 161 20.34 -19.67 -11.43
N ILE A 162 19.73 -18.80 -10.62
CA ILE A 162 18.90 -17.68 -11.11
C ILE A 162 19.57 -16.36 -10.77
N TYR A 163 19.75 -15.49 -11.77
CA TYR A 163 20.30 -14.15 -11.58
C TYR A 163 19.17 -13.14 -11.51
N TYR A 164 18.96 -12.55 -10.33
CA TYR A 164 17.99 -11.49 -10.11
C TYR A 164 18.60 -10.10 -10.26
N ALA A 165 17.83 -9.16 -10.80
CA ALA A 165 18.19 -7.75 -10.87
C ALA A 165 17.27 -6.89 -9.99
N GLY A 166 17.65 -5.65 -9.73
CA GLY A 166 16.91 -4.72 -8.86
C GLY A 166 15.41 -4.58 -9.15
N PRO A 167 14.95 -4.58 -10.43
CA PRO A 167 13.54 -4.53 -10.78
C PRO A 167 12.68 -5.68 -10.19
N ILE A 168 13.28 -6.79 -9.73
CA ILE A 168 12.54 -7.86 -9.04
C ILE A 168 11.78 -7.36 -7.81
N ARG A 169 12.17 -6.20 -7.25
CA ARG A 169 11.47 -5.57 -6.12
C ARG A 169 10.02 -5.23 -6.45
N SER A 170 9.74 -4.81 -7.69
CA SER A 170 8.38 -4.39 -8.08
C SER A 170 7.40 -5.56 -8.16
N ALA A 171 7.88 -6.79 -8.29
CA ALA A 171 7.07 -8.00 -8.24
C ALA A 171 6.44 -8.23 -6.86
N GLY A 172 7.06 -7.68 -5.81
CA GLY A 172 6.69 -7.95 -4.42
C GLY A 172 7.18 -9.32 -3.93
N GLY A 173 7.21 -9.48 -2.60
CA GLY A 173 7.79 -10.67 -1.96
C GLY A 173 7.11 -12.01 -2.31
N THR A 174 5.81 -12.01 -2.65
CA THR A 174 5.13 -13.26 -3.06
C THR A 174 5.62 -13.76 -4.41
N ALA A 175 5.75 -12.88 -5.42
CA ALA A 175 6.25 -13.27 -6.74
C ALA A 175 7.75 -13.67 -6.69
N GLN A 176 8.54 -13.00 -5.85
CA GLN A 176 9.94 -13.39 -5.58
C GLN A 176 10.07 -14.81 -5.00
N VAL A 177 9.13 -15.20 -4.14
CA VAL A 177 9.13 -16.54 -3.55
C VAL A 177 8.65 -17.57 -4.57
N ILE A 178 7.62 -17.25 -5.36
CA ILE A 178 7.12 -18.12 -6.42
C ILE A 178 8.21 -18.42 -7.46
N SER A 179 9.05 -17.44 -7.84
CA SER A 179 10.15 -17.69 -8.78
C SER A 179 11.15 -18.73 -8.26
N VAL A 180 11.43 -18.72 -6.95
CA VAL A 180 12.31 -19.69 -6.29
C VAL A 180 11.66 -21.08 -6.23
N LEU A 181 10.38 -21.15 -5.85
CA LEU A 181 9.65 -22.42 -5.75
C LEU A 181 9.49 -23.11 -7.12
N ILE A 182 9.13 -22.34 -8.16
CA ILE A 182 9.03 -22.86 -9.53
C ILE A 182 10.40 -23.30 -10.04
N GLY A 183 11.47 -22.56 -9.71
CA GLY A 183 12.84 -22.99 -9.97
C GLY A 183 13.14 -24.36 -9.37
N ASP A 184 12.81 -24.58 -8.09
CA ASP A 184 13.00 -25.88 -7.43
C ASP A 184 12.11 -26.99 -8.02
N PHE A 185 10.88 -26.68 -8.40
CA PHE A 185 9.99 -27.65 -9.02
C PHE A 185 10.49 -28.10 -10.40
N VAL A 186 10.85 -27.15 -11.26
CA VAL A 186 11.27 -27.43 -12.64
C VAL A 186 12.64 -28.08 -12.66
N ARG A 187 13.57 -27.67 -11.80
CA ARG A 187 14.91 -28.30 -11.72
C ARG A 187 14.80 -29.79 -11.35
N ARG A 188 13.87 -30.18 -10.46
CA ARG A 188 13.62 -31.59 -10.12
C ARG A 188 13.12 -32.38 -11.33
N LYS A 189 12.17 -31.83 -12.09
CA LYS A 189 11.65 -32.47 -13.32
C LYS A 189 12.73 -32.64 -14.40
N LEU A 190 13.67 -31.70 -14.48
CA LEU A 190 14.80 -31.75 -15.41
C LEU A 190 16.00 -32.55 -14.88
N GLY A 191 15.87 -33.23 -13.73
CA GLY A 191 16.92 -34.07 -13.16
C GLY A 191 18.15 -33.30 -12.65
N LEU A 192 18.00 -32.02 -12.31
CA LEU A 192 19.05 -31.22 -11.66
C LEU A 192 19.08 -31.48 -10.16
N ASP A 193 20.28 -31.58 -9.61
CA ASP A 193 20.53 -31.71 -8.17
C ASP A 193 20.30 -30.38 -7.46
N ARG A 194 20.29 -30.41 -6.12
CA ARG A 194 20.24 -29.21 -5.29
C ARG A 194 21.55 -28.43 -5.36
N TYR A 195 21.45 -27.12 -5.20
CA TYR A 195 22.59 -26.27 -4.91
C TYR A 195 23.26 -26.68 -3.59
N LYS A 196 24.58 -26.83 -3.63
CA LYS A 196 25.44 -27.12 -2.48
C LYS A 196 26.42 -25.96 -2.32
N PRO A 197 26.10 -24.95 -1.47
CA PRO A 197 26.95 -23.78 -1.30
C PRO A 197 28.26 -24.12 -0.58
N THR A 198 29.35 -23.43 -0.90
CA THR A 198 30.57 -23.48 -0.10
C THR A 198 30.46 -22.55 1.12
N LYS A 199 31.32 -22.74 2.12
CA LYS A 199 31.36 -21.85 3.30
C LYS A 199 31.64 -20.40 2.92
N GLU A 200 32.53 -20.18 1.95
CA GLU A 200 32.87 -18.85 1.46
C GLU A 200 31.71 -18.18 0.74
N GLU A 201 30.94 -18.95 -0.04
CA GLU A 201 29.72 -18.46 -0.67
C GLU A 201 28.70 -18.03 0.40
N ILE A 202 28.44 -18.85 1.42
CA ILE A 202 27.50 -18.50 2.49
C ILE A 202 27.91 -17.20 3.19
N LEU A 203 29.19 -17.07 3.53
CA LEU A 203 29.70 -15.87 4.20
C LEU A 203 29.65 -14.64 3.30
N ARG A 204 29.79 -14.81 1.98
CA ARG A 204 29.55 -13.76 0.99
C ARG A 204 28.11 -13.23 1.04
N TYR A 205 27.09 -14.09 1.21
CA TYR A 205 25.71 -13.64 1.43
C TYR A 205 25.54 -12.86 2.74
N CYS A 206 26.17 -13.33 3.83
CA CYS A 206 26.15 -12.65 5.14
C CYS A 206 26.80 -11.26 5.09
N GLU A 207 27.77 -11.04 4.21
CA GLU A 207 28.38 -9.71 4.01
C GLU A 207 27.51 -8.81 3.12
N GLU A 208 27.00 -9.33 2.00
CA GLU A 208 26.28 -8.52 1.02
C GLU A 208 24.95 -7.96 1.53
N ILE A 209 24.14 -8.73 2.27
CA ILE A 209 22.79 -8.31 2.68
C ILE A 209 22.83 -7.11 3.66
N PRO A 210 23.67 -7.11 4.72
CA PRO A 210 23.87 -5.93 5.56
C PRO A 210 24.50 -4.75 4.83
N LEU A 211 25.43 -4.99 3.90
CA LEU A 211 25.99 -3.93 3.05
C LEU A 211 24.92 -3.29 2.16
N TYR A 212 24.07 -4.11 1.55
CA TYR A 212 22.96 -3.64 0.73
C TYR A 212 22.00 -2.77 1.54
N LYS A 213 21.71 -3.11 2.81
CA LYS A 213 20.87 -2.28 3.69
C LYS A 213 21.40 -0.85 3.88
N LYS A 214 22.73 -0.66 3.82
CA LYS A 214 23.35 0.68 3.95
C LYS A 214 23.12 1.55 2.72
N VAL A 215 23.06 0.95 1.53
CA VAL A 215 22.90 1.66 0.25
C VAL A 215 21.44 1.70 -0.23
N SER A 216 20.63 0.73 0.16
CA SER A 216 19.24 0.59 -0.23
C SER A 216 18.40 0.05 0.93
N ASN A 217 17.23 0.65 1.17
CA ASN A 217 16.41 0.28 2.31
C ASN A 217 15.77 -1.11 2.08
N LEU A 218 16.00 -2.08 2.97
CA LEU A 218 15.26 -3.35 3.04
C LEU A 218 14.06 -3.25 3.99
N GLN A 219 12.94 -3.87 3.61
CA GLN A 219 11.74 -4.02 4.46
C GLN A 219 11.97 -4.93 5.68
N TYR A 220 12.87 -5.90 5.55
CA TYR A 220 13.32 -6.81 6.59
C TYR A 220 14.81 -7.00 6.44
N LEU A 221 15.56 -6.91 7.54
CA LEU A 221 16.97 -7.25 7.55
C LEU A 221 17.09 -8.59 8.29
N PRO A 222 17.31 -9.71 7.58
CA PRO A 222 17.52 -10.99 8.24
C PRO A 222 18.82 -10.99 9.04
N SER A 223 18.85 -11.73 10.14
CA SER A 223 20.08 -11.98 10.90
C SER A 223 21.05 -12.86 10.11
N ASP A 224 22.33 -12.86 10.49
CA ASP A 224 23.31 -13.76 9.90
C ASP A 224 22.88 -15.23 9.98
N GLU A 225 22.23 -15.65 11.07
CA GLU A 225 21.73 -17.02 11.24
C GLU A 225 20.61 -17.34 10.26
N GLU A 226 19.67 -16.41 10.06
CA GLU A 226 18.61 -16.57 9.07
C GLU A 226 19.18 -16.63 7.64
N ILE A 227 20.18 -15.79 7.33
CA ILE A 227 20.86 -15.79 6.02
C ILE A 227 21.54 -17.14 5.79
N ARG A 228 22.33 -17.64 6.75
CA ARG A 228 22.98 -18.95 6.66
C ARG A 228 21.96 -20.07 6.44
N LEU A 229 20.91 -20.08 7.26
CA LEU A 229 19.84 -21.07 7.17
C LEU A 229 19.20 -21.08 5.77
N ILE A 230 18.90 -19.91 5.20
CA ILE A 230 18.32 -19.80 3.86
C ILE A 230 19.30 -20.32 2.79
N VAL A 231 20.54 -19.83 2.78
CA VAL A 231 21.50 -20.15 1.72
C VAL A 231 21.91 -21.62 1.75
N GLU A 232 22.10 -22.20 2.93
CA GLU A 232 22.47 -23.62 3.10
C GLU A 232 21.36 -24.58 2.63
N ASN A 233 20.09 -24.18 2.79
CA ASN A 233 18.96 -25.07 2.57
C ASN A 233 18.16 -24.77 1.29
N CYS A 234 18.35 -23.62 0.67
CA CYS A 234 17.70 -23.31 -0.60
C CYS A 234 18.22 -24.27 -1.69
N PRO A 235 17.34 -25.04 -2.36
CA PRO A 235 17.76 -26.05 -3.33
C PRO A 235 18.26 -25.46 -4.65
N ILE A 236 18.14 -24.15 -4.85
CA ILE A 236 18.59 -23.42 -6.02
C ILE A 236 19.53 -22.28 -5.60
N CYS A 237 20.44 -21.87 -6.47
CA CYS A 237 21.31 -20.73 -6.19
C CYS A 237 20.61 -19.42 -6.57
N ILE A 238 20.35 -18.60 -5.56
CA ILE A 238 19.81 -17.24 -5.72
C ILE A 238 21.00 -16.31 -5.90
N ASP A 239 21.25 -15.89 -7.14
CA ASP A 239 22.32 -14.98 -7.52
C ASP A 239 21.72 -13.66 -8.08
N GLY A 240 22.55 -12.74 -8.54
CA GLY A 240 22.10 -11.48 -9.11
C GLY A 240 23.18 -10.71 -9.86
N GLU A 241 22.73 -9.72 -10.62
CA GLU A 241 23.62 -8.77 -11.28
C GLU A 241 24.22 -7.77 -10.27
N PRO A 242 25.41 -7.19 -10.56
CA PRO A 242 26.04 -6.18 -9.71
C PRO A 242 25.31 -4.83 -9.79
N THR A 243 24.14 -4.73 -9.16
CA THR A 243 23.27 -3.55 -9.27
C THR A 243 23.82 -2.32 -8.53
N GLU A 244 24.66 -2.51 -7.51
CA GLU A 244 25.22 -1.43 -6.70
C GLU A 244 26.70 -1.24 -6.98
N GLU A 245 27.21 -0.01 -6.91
CA GLU A 245 28.64 0.31 -7.10
C GLU A 245 29.52 -0.12 -5.91
N ILE A 246 28.91 -0.42 -4.75
CA ILE A 246 29.64 -0.86 -3.57
C ILE A 246 30.18 -2.28 -3.75
N GLU A 247 31.45 -2.49 -3.40
CA GLU A 247 32.10 -3.79 -3.42
C GLU A 247 32.13 -4.43 -2.05
N VAL A 248 32.19 -5.77 -2.04
CA VAL A 248 32.49 -6.53 -0.82
C VAL A 248 33.97 -6.41 -0.46
N SER A 249 34.22 -6.44 0.84
CA SER A 249 35.55 -6.41 1.43
C SER A 249 36.12 -7.81 1.63
N GLY A 250 35.28 -8.78 2.04
CA GLY A 250 35.61 -10.20 2.15
C GLY A 250 35.12 -11.02 0.95
N TYR A 251 35.56 -12.28 0.89
CA TYR A 251 35.04 -13.31 -0.04
C TYR A 251 34.96 -12.85 -1.50
N ARG A 252 36.06 -12.27 -2.00
CA ARG A 252 36.22 -11.79 -3.38
C ARG A 252 36.63 -12.92 -4.32
N ASP A 253 36.33 -12.74 -5.60
CA ASP A 253 36.78 -13.61 -6.71
C ASP A 253 36.41 -15.09 -6.54
N LEU A 254 35.23 -15.36 -5.94
CA LEU A 254 34.71 -16.72 -5.79
C LEU A 254 34.41 -17.33 -7.16
N LYS A 255 34.79 -18.59 -7.37
CA LYS A 255 34.69 -19.29 -8.65
C LYS A 255 33.29 -19.22 -9.30
N ARG A 256 32.23 -19.31 -8.50
CA ARG A 256 30.84 -19.27 -8.96
C ARG A 256 30.18 -17.90 -8.84
N VAL A 257 30.89 -16.85 -8.41
CA VAL A 257 30.33 -15.49 -8.30
C VAL A 257 31.07 -14.58 -9.28
N GLU A 258 30.37 -14.15 -10.34
CA GLU A 258 30.96 -13.42 -11.48
C GLU A 258 31.39 -11.98 -11.14
N THR A 259 31.18 -11.50 -9.91
CA THR A 259 31.40 -10.10 -9.52
C THR A 259 31.80 -9.93 -8.04
N ASN A 260 32.50 -8.83 -7.73
CA ASN A 260 32.80 -8.39 -6.36
C ASN A 260 31.87 -7.27 -5.87
N ARG A 261 30.94 -6.81 -6.71
CA ARG A 261 29.94 -5.81 -6.35
C ARG A 261 28.72 -6.44 -5.69
N VAL A 262 27.99 -5.65 -4.91
CA VAL A 262 26.77 -6.10 -4.24
C VAL A 262 25.67 -6.39 -5.26
N ARG A 263 25.04 -7.57 -5.10
CA ARG A 263 23.99 -8.09 -5.97
C ARG A 263 22.61 -7.78 -5.38
N GLY A 264 22.08 -6.59 -5.65
CA GLY A 264 20.86 -6.10 -5.00
C GLY A 264 19.62 -6.96 -5.26
N GLY A 265 19.47 -7.54 -6.46
CA GLY A 265 18.36 -8.47 -6.78
C GLY A 265 18.37 -9.71 -5.88
N MET A 266 19.55 -10.29 -5.66
CA MET A 266 19.74 -11.41 -4.71
C MET A 266 19.36 -10.99 -3.29
N CYS A 267 19.86 -9.85 -2.81
CA CYS A 267 19.56 -9.37 -1.45
C CYS A 267 18.06 -9.19 -1.22
N LEU A 268 17.33 -8.68 -2.22
CA LEU A 268 15.89 -8.51 -2.16
C LEU A 268 15.13 -9.85 -2.07
N VAL A 269 15.49 -10.85 -2.89
CA VAL A 269 14.82 -12.15 -2.89
C VAL A 269 15.06 -12.89 -1.58
N ILE A 270 16.26 -12.84 -1.01
CA ILE A 270 16.55 -13.45 0.29
C ILE A 270 15.81 -12.73 1.43
N ALA A 271 15.94 -11.41 1.51
CA ALA A 271 15.45 -10.63 2.65
C ALA A 271 13.95 -10.31 2.59
N GLU A 272 13.46 -9.75 1.48
CA GLU A 272 12.05 -9.34 1.32
C GLU A 272 11.16 -10.45 0.76
N GLY A 273 11.76 -11.43 0.09
CA GLY A 273 11.12 -12.65 -0.38
C GLY A 273 11.11 -13.72 0.70
N ILE A 274 12.15 -14.56 0.78
CA ILE A 274 12.18 -15.76 1.62
C ILE A 274 12.03 -15.42 3.10
N ALA A 275 12.87 -14.56 3.66
CA ALA A 275 12.88 -14.30 5.09
C ALA A 275 11.60 -13.59 5.56
N LEU A 276 11.26 -12.44 4.94
CA LEU A 276 10.06 -11.67 5.30
C LEU A 276 8.75 -12.42 5.00
N LYS A 277 8.70 -13.29 3.98
CA LYS A 277 7.50 -14.05 3.61
C LYS A 277 7.54 -15.51 4.03
N ALA A 278 8.46 -15.92 4.90
CA ALA A 278 8.56 -17.31 5.37
C ALA A 278 7.22 -17.93 5.82
N PRO A 279 6.33 -17.23 6.58
CA PRO A 279 5.03 -17.80 6.95
C PRO A 279 4.10 -18.08 5.76
N LYS A 280 4.11 -17.21 4.73
CA LYS A 280 3.29 -17.38 3.53
C LYS A 280 3.90 -18.44 2.61
N LEU A 281 5.23 -18.45 2.48
CA LEU A 281 5.99 -19.46 1.76
C LEU A 281 5.73 -20.86 2.31
N LYS A 282 5.76 -21.02 3.63
CA LYS A 282 5.41 -22.28 4.30
C LYS A 282 4.01 -22.77 3.94
N LYS A 283 2.99 -21.90 4.05
CA LYS A 283 1.62 -22.26 3.66
C LYS A 283 1.52 -22.71 2.20
N MET A 284 2.26 -22.07 1.28
CA MET A 284 2.29 -22.46 -0.13
C MET A 284 2.92 -23.84 -0.33
N VAL A 285 4.08 -24.09 0.31
CA VAL A 285 4.77 -25.39 0.28
C VAL A 285 3.90 -26.51 0.83
N GLU A 286 3.22 -26.29 1.96
CA GLU A 286 2.30 -27.26 2.57
C GLU A 286 1.08 -27.53 1.67
N LYS A 287 0.46 -26.47 1.11
CA LYS A 287 -0.69 -26.60 0.21
C LYS A 287 -0.32 -27.38 -1.06
N LEU A 288 0.83 -27.07 -1.65
CA LEU A 288 1.31 -27.67 -2.90
C LEU A 288 2.06 -29.00 -2.68
N LYS A 289 2.24 -29.42 -1.43
CA LYS A 289 2.95 -30.66 -1.03
C LYS A 289 4.35 -30.76 -1.63
N ILE A 290 5.14 -29.69 -1.48
CA ILE A 290 6.52 -29.64 -1.98
C ILE A 290 7.48 -30.06 -0.86
N ASP A 291 8.15 -31.20 -1.00
CA ASP A 291 9.10 -31.69 0.01
C ASP A 291 10.42 -30.90 0.03
N GLY A 292 11.17 -30.94 1.14
CA GLY A 292 12.52 -30.38 1.26
C GLY A 292 12.59 -28.91 1.70
N TRP A 293 11.47 -28.37 2.20
CA TRP A 293 11.34 -26.99 2.68
C TRP A 293 10.99 -26.90 4.18
N ASP A 294 11.16 -27.98 4.93
CA ASP A 294 10.83 -28.07 6.37
C ASP A 294 11.65 -27.11 7.24
N TRP A 295 12.81 -26.66 6.73
CA TRP A 295 13.68 -25.69 7.40
C TRP A 295 13.03 -24.31 7.56
N LEU A 296 11.96 -23.99 6.82
CA LEU A 296 11.16 -22.78 7.02
C LEU A 296 10.53 -22.70 8.42
N ASP A 297 10.40 -23.82 9.13
CA ASP A 297 9.87 -23.88 10.48
C ASP A 297 10.76 -23.14 11.48
N ARG A 298 12.07 -23.16 11.22
CA ARG A 298 13.07 -22.44 12.01
C ARG A 298 13.02 -20.93 11.75
N LEU A 299 12.63 -20.50 10.55
CA LEU A 299 12.40 -19.08 10.24
C LEU A 299 11.06 -18.56 10.78
N THR A 300 10.06 -19.42 10.89
CA THR A 300 8.72 -19.05 11.36
C THR A 300 8.54 -19.16 12.88
N GLY A 301 9.62 -19.48 13.60
CA GLY A 301 9.65 -19.51 15.06
C GLY A 301 9.01 -20.76 15.69
N LYS A 302 8.75 -21.82 14.93
CA LYS A 302 8.24 -23.11 15.46
C LYS A 302 9.33 -24.08 15.93
N GLY A 303 10.61 -23.67 15.91
CA GLY A 303 11.74 -24.54 16.27
C GLY A 303 12.91 -23.84 16.96
N VAL A 304 12.66 -22.73 17.65
CA VAL A 304 13.67 -22.09 18.52
C VAL A 304 13.10 -22.08 19.93
N GLU A 305 13.55 -23.04 20.75
CA GLU A 305 13.49 -22.90 22.20
C GLU A 305 14.10 -21.56 22.59
N GLU A 306 13.42 -20.86 23.48
CA GLU A 306 13.77 -19.59 24.11
C GLU A 306 15.26 -19.21 24.02
N VAL A 307 15.61 -18.36 23.06
CA VAL A 307 16.80 -17.51 23.24
C VAL A 307 16.39 -16.42 24.20
N VAL A 308 16.66 -16.71 25.47
CA VAL A 308 16.50 -15.81 26.61
C VAL A 308 17.16 -14.47 26.29
N LYS A 309 16.35 -13.43 26.07
CA LYS A 309 16.82 -12.05 26.18
C LYS A 309 16.95 -11.72 27.66
N PHE A 310 18.15 -11.94 28.20
CA PHE A 310 18.56 -11.34 29.47
C PHE A 310 18.81 -9.85 29.25
N THR A 311 17.93 -9.00 29.81
CA THR A 311 18.30 -7.73 30.46
C THR A 311 17.23 -7.41 31.50
N ASP A 312 17.67 -7.11 32.72
CA ASP A 312 16.94 -7.13 33.99
C ASP A 312 15.65 -6.28 34.07
N GLY A 313 14.62 -6.86 34.70
CA GLY A 313 13.41 -6.16 35.14
C GLY A 313 12.20 -7.09 35.28
N ASP A 314 11.85 -7.42 36.52
CA ASP A 314 10.76 -8.31 36.96
C ASP A 314 9.54 -8.45 36.02
N TYR A 315 9.46 -9.58 35.31
CA TYR A 315 8.24 -10.04 34.65
C TYR A 315 7.55 -11.11 35.51
N LYS A 316 6.47 -10.73 36.19
CA LYS A 316 5.49 -11.68 36.74
C LYS A 316 4.43 -11.95 35.67
N PRO A 317 4.10 -13.21 35.36
CA PRO A 317 3.03 -13.53 34.43
C PRO A 317 1.69 -13.05 35.00
N LYS A 318 1.01 -12.15 34.30
CA LYS A 318 -0.35 -11.75 34.62
C LYS A 318 -1.34 -12.68 33.92
N VAL A 319 -2.24 -13.18 34.76
CA VAL A 319 -3.43 -13.98 34.50
C VAL A 319 -4.35 -13.25 33.51
N GLU A 320 -5.05 -14.04 32.69
CA GLU A 320 -6.02 -13.65 31.67
C GLU A 320 -7.05 -12.61 32.17
N GLU A 321 -7.01 -11.39 31.61
CA GLU A 321 -8.13 -10.44 31.57
C GLU A 321 -7.90 -9.39 30.46
N ASP A 322 -8.94 -9.20 29.63
CA ASP A 322 -9.13 -8.32 28.45
C ASP A 322 -8.33 -8.57 27.15
N GLU A 323 -9.03 -9.04 26.10
CA GLU A 323 -8.61 -9.06 24.69
C GLU A 323 -8.51 -7.64 24.07
N SER A 324 -7.88 -6.70 24.78
CA SER A 324 -7.64 -5.34 24.25
C SER A 324 -6.42 -5.34 23.32
N VAL A 325 -6.65 -5.03 22.03
CA VAL A 325 -5.58 -4.91 21.04
C VAL A 325 -4.64 -3.76 21.43
N LYS A 326 -3.39 -4.06 21.81
CA LYS A 326 -2.41 -3.10 22.34
C LYS A 326 -1.98 -2.01 21.33
N PRO A 327 -1.77 -0.76 21.75
CA PRO A 327 -1.34 0.34 20.87
C PRO A 327 -0.08 -0.01 20.06
N ALA A 328 0.00 0.44 18.81
CA ALA A 328 1.08 0.06 17.89
C ALA A 328 1.98 1.25 17.50
N ASP A 329 3.25 1.24 17.93
CA ASP A 329 4.19 2.35 17.69
C ASP A 329 4.88 2.32 16.32
N LYS A 330 4.72 1.25 15.55
CA LYS A 330 5.48 1.03 14.29
C LYS A 330 5.35 2.17 13.28
N TYR A 331 4.21 2.88 13.26
CA TYR A 331 4.05 4.01 12.35
C TYR A 331 4.95 5.18 12.72
N LEU A 332 5.36 5.36 13.98
CA LEU A 332 6.24 6.44 14.47
C LEU A 332 7.73 6.24 14.11
N LEU A 333 8.14 5.05 13.65
CA LEU A 333 9.51 4.81 13.19
C LEU A 333 9.82 5.63 11.93
N ASP A 334 11.05 6.12 11.78
CA ASP A 334 11.49 6.94 10.63
C ASP A 334 10.66 8.22 10.43
N VAL A 335 10.46 9.01 11.49
CA VAL A 335 9.96 10.39 11.37
C VAL A 335 11.07 11.25 10.78
N VAL A 336 10.78 11.81 9.61
CA VAL A 336 11.69 12.73 8.90
C VAL A 336 11.28 14.16 9.24
N ALA A 337 12.26 15.06 9.34
CA ALA A 337 11.99 16.50 9.50
C ALA A 337 10.97 17.00 8.47
N GLY A 338 10.01 17.81 8.93
CA GLY A 338 8.91 18.33 8.10
C GLY A 338 7.71 17.39 7.92
N ARG A 339 7.69 16.21 8.57
CA ARG A 339 6.53 15.31 8.59
C ARG A 339 5.90 15.24 9.99
N PRO A 340 4.83 16.01 10.26
CA PRO A 340 4.24 16.05 11.59
C PRO A 340 3.62 14.71 12.00
N VAL A 341 3.65 14.45 13.30
CA VAL A 341 2.81 13.45 13.97
C VAL A 341 1.52 14.17 14.37
N PHE A 342 0.37 13.63 13.96
CA PHE A 342 -0.92 14.25 14.24
C PHE A 342 -1.51 13.71 15.55
N SER A 343 -1.39 12.41 15.78
CA SER A 343 -1.83 11.76 17.02
C SER A 343 -0.89 10.62 17.37
N HIS A 344 -0.69 10.45 18.68
CA HIS A 344 -0.03 9.27 19.25
C HIS A 344 -0.98 8.06 19.26
N PRO A 345 -0.46 6.83 19.40
CA PRO A 345 -1.24 5.61 19.24
C PRO A 345 -2.36 5.52 20.28
N SER A 346 -3.59 5.27 19.83
CA SER A 346 -4.78 5.12 20.70
C SER A 346 -5.00 6.26 21.72
N MET A 347 -4.47 7.47 21.47
CA MET A 347 -4.53 8.58 22.42
C MET A 347 -5.81 9.43 22.31
N LYS A 348 -6.29 9.91 23.46
CA LYS A 348 -7.35 10.94 23.57
C LYS A 348 -6.98 12.17 22.73
N GLY A 349 -7.98 12.76 22.08
CA GLY A 349 -7.81 13.85 21.11
C GLY A 349 -7.38 13.38 19.70
N GLY A 350 -6.91 12.14 19.54
CA GLY A 350 -6.59 11.55 18.24
C GLY A 350 -7.82 11.29 17.37
N PHE A 351 -7.59 10.87 16.12
CA PHE A 351 -8.68 10.59 15.18
C PHE A 351 -9.62 9.50 15.70
N ARG A 352 -10.92 9.78 15.74
CA ARG A 352 -11.95 8.81 16.13
C ARG A 352 -12.28 7.86 14.98
N LEU A 353 -12.17 6.55 15.21
CA LEU A 353 -12.48 5.56 14.16
C LEU A 353 -13.99 5.57 13.83
N ARG A 354 -14.33 5.76 12.56
CA ARG A 354 -15.66 5.50 12.01
C ARG A 354 -15.54 4.55 10.83
N TYR A 355 -16.28 3.45 10.86
CA TYR A 355 -16.33 2.57 9.69
C TYR A 355 -17.18 3.19 8.58
N GLY A 356 -16.69 3.08 7.35
CA GLY A 356 -17.51 3.37 6.19
C GLY A 356 -16.73 3.57 4.91
N ARG A 357 -17.47 3.72 3.81
CA ARG A 357 -16.94 3.95 2.47
C ARG A 357 -17.70 5.09 1.82
N ALA A 358 -17.02 6.20 1.61
CA ALA A 358 -17.52 7.33 0.84
C ALA A 358 -17.34 7.06 -0.67
N ARG A 359 -17.97 7.87 -1.52
CA ARG A 359 -17.89 7.73 -2.99
C ARG A 359 -16.45 7.79 -3.52
N ASN A 360 -15.58 8.53 -2.85
CA ASN A 360 -14.17 8.75 -3.18
C ASN A 360 -13.21 7.98 -2.27
N SER A 361 -13.71 7.11 -1.37
CA SER A 361 -12.87 6.26 -0.51
C SER A 361 -13.10 4.77 -0.77
N GLY A 362 -12.30 3.92 -0.13
CA GLY A 362 -12.51 2.48 -0.10
C GLY A 362 -11.22 1.68 -0.25
N PHE A 363 -10.51 1.85 -1.36
CA PHE A 363 -9.28 1.10 -1.63
C PHE A 363 -8.08 1.82 -0.99
N ALA A 364 -7.61 1.34 0.17
CA ALA A 364 -6.45 1.88 0.88
C ALA A 364 -6.45 3.41 1.03
N THR A 365 -7.63 3.99 1.29
CA THR A 365 -7.85 5.43 1.46
C THR A 365 -8.53 5.70 2.78
N VAL A 366 -8.16 6.82 3.42
CA VAL A 366 -8.76 7.27 4.67
C VAL A 366 -9.53 8.56 4.44
N GLY A 367 -10.78 8.59 4.90
CA GLY A 367 -11.62 9.78 4.78
C GLY A 367 -11.38 10.72 5.96
N ILE A 368 -11.10 11.99 5.67
CA ILE A 368 -10.86 13.04 6.67
C ILE A 368 -11.76 14.24 6.36
N ASN A 369 -12.28 14.90 7.40
CA ASN A 369 -13.04 16.14 7.22
C ASN A 369 -12.10 17.26 6.70
N PRO A 370 -12.48 18.00 5.64
CA PRO A 370 -11.68 19.12 5.14
C PRO A 370 -11.38 20.22 6.18
N ALA A 371 -12.23 20.41 7.18
CA ALA A 371 -11.95 21.30 8.30
C ALA A 371 -10.69 20.88 9.05
N THR A 372 -10.52 19.58 9.34
CA THR A 372 -9.31 19.04 9.98
C THR A 372 -8.07 19.34 9.14
N MET A 373 -8.17 19.19 7.81
CA MET A 373 -7.06 19.49 6.88
C MET A 373 -6.60 20.95 7.00
N VAL A 374 -7.54 21.89 7.06
CA VAL A 374 -7.26 23.34 7.17
C VAL A 374 -6.68 23.69 8.54
N ILE A 375 -7.29 23.21 9.62
CA ILE A 375 -6.84 23.48 11.00
C ILE A 375 -5.43 22.93 11.24
N LEU A 376 -5.07 21.82 10.59
CA LEU A 376 -3.72 21.26 10.60
C LEU A 376 -2.77 21.93 9.58
N ASN A 377 -3.00 23.22 9.27
CA ASN A 377 -2.18 24.04 8.38
C ASN A 377 -1.95 23.45 6.98
N GLY A 378 -2.86 22.61 6.50
CA GLY A 378 -2.74 21.98 5.18
C GLY A 378 -1.64 20.92 5.07
N PHE A 379 -1.05 20.46 6.18
CA PHE A 379 -0.12 19.31 6.16
C PHE A 379 -0.82 18.02 5.71
N ILE A 380 -2.12 17.91 6.00
CA ILE A 380 -2.99 16.89 5.42
C ILE A 380 -3.69 17.51 4.22
N ALA A 381 -3.35 17.06 3.01
CA ALA A 381 -4.01 17.46 1.78
C ALA A 381 -4.62 16.26 1.05
N ILE A 382 -5.38 16.53 -0.02
CA ILE A 382 -5.98 15.49 -0.86
C ILE A 382 -4.85 14.69 -1.52
N GLY A 383 -4.82 13.38 -1.27
CA GLY A 383 -3.78 12.48 -1.78
C GLY A 383 -2.51 12.43 -0.93
N THR A 384 -2.40 13.22 0.14
CA THR A 384 -1.33 13.02 1.13
C THR A 384 -1.44 11.60 1.70
N GLN A 385 -0.33 10.88 1.73
CA GLN A 385 -0.27 9.58 2.37
C GLN A 385 -0.22 9.79 3.88
N LEU A 386 -1.21 9.27 4.61
CA LEU A 386 -1.22 9.22 6.06
C LEU A 386 -0.72 7.85 6.52
N LYS A 387 0.34 7.80 7.31
CA LYS A 387 0.74 6.56 7.99
C LYS A 387 -0.13 6.42 9.22
N VAL A 388 -0.89 5.33 9.28
CA VAL A 388 -1.86 5.08 10.35
C VAL A 388 -1.40 3.96 11.25
N GLU A 389 -1.87 3.99 12.48
CA GLU A 389 -1.64 2.92 13.47
C GLU A 389 -2.28 1.60 13.03
N ARG A 390 -3.51 1.68 12.48
CA ARG A 390 -4.37 0.55 12.10
C ARG A 390 -5.34 0.98 10.98
N PRO A 391 -5.93 0.03 10.22
CA PRO A 391 -5.65 -1.41 10.17
C PRO A 391 -4.42 -1.75 9.32
N GLY A 392 -4.00 -0.85 8.43
CA GLY A 392 -2.86 -1.02 7.53
C GLY A 392 -1.71 -0.06 7.83
N LYS A 393 -0.65 -0.10 7.00
CA LYS A 393 0.54 0.76 7.20
C LYS A 393 0.31 2.23 6.83
N ALA A 394 -0.57 2.48 5.87
CA ALA A 394 -0.86 3.82 5.37
C ALA A 394 -2.17 3.84 4.57
N GLY A 395 -2.77 5.01 4.44
CA GLY A 395 -3.87 5.27 3.53
C GLY A 395 -3.72 6.62 2.83
N GLY A 396 -4.19 6.71 1.58
CA GLY A 396 -4.29 7.99 0.87
C GLY A 396 -5.45 8.81 1.41
N VAL A 397 -5.21 10.08 1.74
CA VAL A 397 -6.26 10.93 2.32
C VAL A 397 -7.23 11.41 1.25
N VAL A 398 -8.52 11.28 1.53
CA VAL A 398 -9.61 11.80 0.70
C VAL A 398 -10.59 12.63 1.54
N PRO A 399 -11.17 13.72 0.99
CA PRO A 399 -12.07 14.58 1.76
C PRO A 399 -13.44 13.93 1.91
N VAL A 400 -13.97 13.93 3.14
CA VAL A 400 -15.34 13.49 3.47
C VAL A 400 -16.01 14.55 4.34
N THR A 401 -17.00 15.25 3.80
CA THR A 401 -17.62 16.41 4.46
C THR A 401 -18.72 16.04 5.46
N THR A 402 -19.15 14.78 5.50
CA THR A 402 -20.28 14.32 6.32
C THR A 402 -19.87 13.74 7.67
N ILE A 403 -18.57 13.46 7.86
CA ILE A 403 -18.02 13.01 9.15
C ILE A 403 -17.66 14.23 10.01
N GLU A 404 -17.56 14.06 11.33
CA GLU A 404 -17.24 15.16 12.24
C GLU A 404 -15.79 15.67 12.02
N GLY A 405 -15.63 17.00 11.99
CA GLY A 405 -14.31 17.65 11.95
C GLY A 405 -13.71 17.86 13.34
N PRO A 406 -12.64 18.68 13.46
CA PRO A 406 -11.94 18.85 14.71
C PRO A 406 -12.76 19.69 15.70
N THR A 407 -12.44 19.55 16.98
CA THR A 407 -12.91 20.45 18.03
C THR A 407 -11.72 21.23 18.56
N VAL A 408 -11.84 22.56 18.57
CA VAL A 408 -10.74 23.48 18.87
C VAL A 408 -11.13 24.45 19.96
N ARG A 409 -10.16 24.78 20.84
CA ARG A 409 -10.24 25.96 21.70
C ARG A 409 -9.68 27.15 20.93
N LEU A 410 -10.43 28.24 20.92
CA LEU A 410 -10.00 29.51 20.37
C LEU A 410 -9.26 30.35 21.42
N LYS A 411 -8.48 31.34 20.98
CA LYS A 411 -7.73 32.27 21.86
C LYS A 411 -8.60 33.02 22.88
N ASN A 412 -9.89 33.18 22.60
CA ASN A 412 -10.86 33.79 23.51
C ASN A 412 -11.42 32.80 24.56
N GLY A 413 -10.99 31.53 24.56
CA GLY A 413 -11.43 30.47 25.45
C GLY A 413 -12.62 29.63 24.96
N ASP A 414 -13.28 30.04 23.86
CA ASP A 414 -14.42 29.32 23.29
C ASP A 414 -14.00 27.93 22.79
N LEU A 415 -14.83 26.92 23.06
CA LEU A 415 -14.67 25.57 22.50
C LEU A 415 -15.70 25.37 21.39
N VAL A 416 -15.24 25.13 20.17
CA VAL A 416 -16.08 25.04 18.97
C VAL A 416 -15.75 23.79 18.17
N ARG A 417 -16.78 23.07 17.73
CA ARG A 417 -16.62 21.99 16.74
C ARG A 417 -16.68 22.57 15.33
N VAL A 418 -15.65 22.32 14.54
CA VAL A 418 -15.51 22.86 13.18
C VAL A 418 -15.80 21.77 12.16
N ASN A 419 -17.00 21.75 11.58
CA ASN A 419 -17.41 20.67 10.66
C ASN A 419 -17.30 21.01 9.18
N ASP A 420 -17.05 22.28 8.83
CA ASP A 420 -17.01 22.72 7.44
C ASP A 420 -15.77 23.54 7.11
N TYR A 421 -15.40 23.50 5.83
CA TYR A 421 -14.19 24.12 5.30
C TYR A 421 -14.18 25.65 5.44
N LYS A 422 -15.33 26.33 5.30
CA LYS A 422 -15.38 27.80 5.34
C LYS A 422 -15.18 28.31 6.76
N THR A 423 -15.82 27.67 7.73
CA THR A 423 -15.61 27.97 9.15
C THR A 423 -14.16 27.71 9.56
N ALA A 424 -13.57 26.60 9.10
CA ALA A 424 -12.16 26.30 9.37
C ALA A 424 -11.21 27.38 8.83
N LEU A 425 -11.44 27.89 7.61
CA LEU A 425 -10.63 28.98 7.06
C LEU A 425 -10.72 30.27 7.88
N THR A 426 -11.90 30.57 8.43
CA THR A 426 -12.12 31.76 9.25
C THR A 426 -11.46 31.63 10.62
N LEU A 427 -11.52 30.44 11.22
CA LEU A 427 -11.08 30.23 12.61
C LEU A 427 -9.62 29.78 12.74
N LYS A 428 -8.96 29.30 11.68
CA LYS A 428 -7.62 28.69 11.76
C LYS A 428 -6.60 29.55 12.52
N ASP A 429 -6.65 30.87 12.35
CA ASP A 429 -5.68 31.81 12.94
C ASP A 429 -6.06 32.19 14.38
N GLU A 430 -7.28 31.84 14.81
CA GLU A 430 -7.81 32.04 16.16
C GLU A 430 -7.71 30.79 17.04
N VAL A 431 -7.27 29.65 16.48
CA VAL A 431 -7.07 28.42 17.26
C VAL A 431 -5.90 28.58 18.23
N ASP A 432 -6.17 28.28 19.50
CA ASP A 432 -5.18 28.18 20.58
C ASP A 432 -4.75 26.73 20.79
N GLU A 433 -5.71 25.81 20.90
CA GLU A 433 -5.45 24.38 21.11
C GLU A 433 -6.42 23.52 20.29
N ILE A 434 -5.91 22.47 19.65
CA ILE A 434 -6.73 21.44 19.00
C ILE A 434 -6.99 20.35 20.04
N ILE A 435 -8.20 20.34 20.60
CA ILE A 435 -8.59 19.36 21.63
C ILE A 435 -8.84 17.98 21.02
N ASP A 436 -9.38 17.96 19.79
CA ASP A 436 -9.68 16.72 19.10
C ASP A 436 -9.61 16.88 17.57
N LEU A 437 -9.04 15.88 16.88
CA LEU A 437 -8.80 15.91 15.43
C LEU A 437 -10.03 15.62 14.56
N GLY A 438 -11.13 15.14 15.14
CA GLY A 438 -12.33 14.69 14.46
C GLY A 438 -12.30 13.19 14.13
N GLU A 439 -13.15 12.80 13.18
CA GLU A 439 -13.29 11.41 12.75
C GLU A 439 -12.32 11.05 11.61
N ILE A 440 -11.91 9.79 11.58
CA ILE A 440 -11.26 9.15 10.44
C ILE A 440 -12.15 8.02 9.91
N LEU A 441 -12.55 8.13 8.65
CA LEU A 441 -13.37 7.13 7.97
C LEU A 441 -12.48 6.05 7.36
N ILE A 442 -12.61 4.82 7.84
CA ILE A 442 -11.85 3.66 7.33
C ILE A 442 -12.82 2.59 6.81
N ASN A 443 -12.51 2.02 5.65
CA ASN A 443 -13.33 0.98 5.04
C ASN A 443 -13.14 -0.35 5.78
N TYR A 444 -14.24 -1.09 5.96
CA TYR A 444 -14.18 -2.48 6.48
C TYR A 444 -13.23 -3.36 5.66
N GLY A 445 -13.21 -3.18 4.33
CA GLY A 445 -12.34 -3.92 3.42
C GLY A 445 -10.85 -3.79 3.77
N ASP A 446 -10.41 -2.64 4.30
CA ASP A 446 -9.01 -2.45 4.70
C ASP A 446 -8.66 -3.29 5.94
N PHE A 447 -9.61 -3.51 6.86
CA PHE A 447 -9.39 -4.43 8.00
C PHE A 447 -9.31 -5.88 7.54
N LEU A 448 -10.20 -6.27 6.63
CA LEU A 448 -10.22 -7.63 6.06
C LEU A 448 -8.94 -7.93 5.28
N GLU A 449 -8.50 -7.02 4.41
CA GLU A 449 -7.27 -7.18 3.61
C GLU A 449 -6.01 -7.29 4.48
N ASN A 450 -5.92 -6.47 5.53
CA ASN A 450 -4.79 -6.49 6.45
C ASN A 450 -4.90 -7.58 7.54
N ASN A 451 -5.97 -8.38 7.52
CA ASN A 451 -6.27 -9.41 8.52
C ASN A 451 -6.19 -8.85 9.95
N HIS A 452 -6.71 -7.64 10.15
CA HIS A 452 -6.71 -6.97 11.45
C HIS A 452 -8.08 -7.18 12.14
N PRO A 453 -8.13 -7.52 13.44
CA PRO A 453 -9.39 -7.62 14.18
C PRO A 453 -10.18 -6.30 14.10
N LEU A 454 -11.51 -6.40 14.02
CA LEU A 454 -12.35 -5.21 14.06
C LEU A 454 -12.25 -4.57 15.44
N MET A 455 -12.03 -3.26 15.44
CA MET A 455 -12.06 -2.43 16.64
C MET A 455 -13.47 -1.90 16.90
N PRO A 456 -13.86 -1.62 18.15
CA PRO A 456 -15.12 -0.94 18.45
C PRO A 456 -15.25 0.38 17.68
N SER A 457 -16.36 0.55 16.95
CA SER A 457 -16.64 1.79 16.20
C SER A 457 -17.03 2.93 17.12
N SER A 458 -16.79 4.17 16.69
CA SER A 458 -17.51 5.32 17.23
C SER A 458 -19.02 5.13 17.08
N PHE A 459 -19.78 5.60 18.08
CA PHE A 459 -21.24 5.57 18.03
C PHE A 459 -21.74 6.66 17.09
N CYS A 460 -22.12 6.27 15.87
CA CYS A 460 -22.46 7.17 14.77
C CYS A 460 -23.93 7.10 14.37
N TYR A 461 -24.38 8.06 13.54
CA TYR A 461 -25.76 8.14 13.05
C TYR A 461 -26.18 6.88 12.30
N GLU A 462 -25.28 6.30 11.49
CA GLU A 462 -25.58 5.09 10.71
C GLU A 462 -25.88 3.88 11.59
N TRP A 463 -25.30 3.81 12.78
CA TRP A 463 -25.65 2.79 13.77
C TRP A 463 -26.95 3.17 14.48
N TRP A 464 -27.04 4.39 15.02
CA TRP A 464 -28.19 4.86 15.78
C TRP A 464 -29.52 4.73 15.01
N ILE A 465 -29.53 5.07 13.71
CA ILE A 465 -30.76 4.96 12.89
C ILE A 465 -31.23 3.51 12.74
N GLN A 466 -30.34 2.51 12.83
CA GLN A 466 -30.75 1.10 12.82
C GLN A 466 -31.47 0.73 14.11
N GLU A 467 -31.00 1.25 15.26
CA GLU A 467 -31.69 1.06 16.54
C GLU A 467 -33.08 1.71 16.54
N CYS A 468 -33.20 2.90 15.94
CA CYS A 468 -34.49 3.57 15.75
C CYS A 468 -35.45 2.73 14.89
N ARG A 469 -34.97 2.20 13.76
CA ARG A 469 -35.77 1.37 12.86
C ARG A 469 -36.28 0.09 13.52
N LYS A 470 -35.49 -0.53 14.41
CA LYS A 470 -35.94 -1.68 15.22
C LYS A 470 -37.12 -1.34 16.13
N LYS A 471 -37.29 -0.07 16.50
CA LYS A 471 -38.42 0.44 17.29
C LYS A 471 -39.56 1.00 16.43
N GLY A 472 -39.50 0.81 15.11
CA GLY A 472 -40.53 1.29 14.18
C GLY A 472 -40.41 2.77 13.80
N LEU A 473 -39.35 3.47 14.23
CA LEU A 473 -39.11 4.86 13.86
C LEU A 473 -38.49 4.94 12.47
N ASN A 474 -39.30 5.41 11.52
CA ASN A 474 -38.89 5.65 10.13
C ASN A 474 -38.93 7.14 9.83
N GLY A 475 -37.78 7.74 9.54
CA GLY A 475 -37.66 9.18 9.28
C GLY A 475 -36.21 9.60 9.04
N ASP A 476 -36.02 10.87 8.70
CA ASP A 476 -34.69 11.50 8.67
C ASP A 476 -34.45 12.25 9.97
N PHE A 477 -33.55 11.73 10.79
CA PHE A 477 -33.20 12.27 12.09
C PHE A 477 -31.78 12.84 12.11
N ARG A 478 -31.16 13.06 10.94
CA ARG A 478 -29.79 13.58 10.84
C ARG A 478 -29.59 14.94 11.53
N ARG A 479 -30.68 15.70 11.69
CA ARG A 479 -30.68 17.02 12.33
C ARG A 479 -31.93 17.16 13.17
N ILE A 480 -31.83 16.81 14.44
CA ILE A 480 -32.88 17.02 15.45
C ILE A 480 -32.33 17.90 16.57
N ASP A 481 -33.20 18.61 17.28
CA ASP A 481 -32.80 19.36 18.47
C ASP A 481 -32.62 18.46 19.69
N ALA A 482 -32.01 19.00 20.75
CA ALA A 482 -31.72 18.28 21.98
C ALA A 482 -32.99 17.77 22.69
N GLU A 483 -34.10 18.50 22.57
CA GLU A 483 -35.37 18.16 23.23
C GLU A 483 -36.04 16.99 22.53
N THR A 484 -36.08 17.00 21.20
CA THR A 484 -36.52 15.88 20.38
C THR A 484 -35.66 14.64 20.64
N ALA A 485 -34.33 14.78 20.74
CA ALA A 485 -33.45 13.66 21.03
C ALA A 485 -33.75 13.02 22.40
N LEU A 486 -34.01 13.83 23.43
CA LEU A 486 -34.39 13.33 24.76
C LEU A 486 -35.78 12.68 24.76
N ASN A 487 -36.77 13.29 24.12
CA ASN A 487 -38.12 12.74 24.01
C ASN A 487 -38.11 11.38 23.30
N LEU A 488 -37.32 11.21 22.24
CA LEU A 488 -37.18 9.93 21.56
C LEU A 488 -36.57 8.85 22.48
N CYS A 489 -35.61 9.21 23.33
CA CYS A 489 -35.08 8.29 24.34
C CYS A 489 -36.15 7.87 25.33
N ASP A 490 -36.90 8.82 25.89
CA ASP A 490 -37.91 8.57 26.91
C ASP A 490 -39.11 7.75 26.36
N GLU A 491 -39.57 8.05 25.14
CA GLU A 491 -40.74 7.41 24.54
C GLU A 491 -40.43 6.02 23.95
N TYR A 492 -39.27 5.85 23.32
CA TYR A 492 -38.95 4.64 22.54
C TYR A 492 -37.84 3.77 23.14
N ASN A 493 -37.22 4.23 24.22
CA ASN A 493 -36.09 3.56 24.88
C ASN A 493 -34.98 3.21 23.87
N ILE A 494 -34.59 4.22 23.08
CA ILE A 494 -33.47 4.15 22.14
C ILE A 494 -32.23 4.84 22.73
N PRO A 495 -31.02 4.49 22.27
CA PRO A 495 -29.82 5.19 22.69
C PRO A 495 -29.87 6.69 22.39
N LEU A 496 -29.14 7.49 23.17
CA LEU A 496 -29.01 8.93 22.94
C LEU A 496 -28.41 9.22 21.55
N HIS A 497 -28.99 10.18 20.84
CA HIS A 497 -28.55 10.53 19.48
C HIS A 497 -27.05 10.96 19.45
N PRO A 498 -26.22 10.45 18.51
CA PRO A 498 -24.77 10.68 18.46
C PRO A 498 -24.29 12.13 18.53
N ASP A 499 -25.03 13.08 17.95
CA ASP A 499 -24.69 14.51 18.01
C ASP A 499 -24.71 15.09 19.44
N TYR A 500 -25.48 14.45 20.33
CA TYR A 500 -25.66 14.84 21.73
C TYR A 500 -24.96 13.91 22.72
N THR A 501 -24.30 12.86 22.23
CA THR A 501 -23.47 11.97 23.05
C THR A 501 -22.10 12.61 23.25
N TYR A 502 -21.66 12.72 24.50
CA TYR A 502 -20.33 13.25 24.87
C TYR A 502 -19.32 12.11 25.12
N LEU A 503 -18.04 12.46 25.24
CA LEU A 503 -16.95 11.50 25.48
C LEU A 503 -16.85 11.09 26.95
N TRP A 504 -17.94 10.60 27.55
CA TRP A 504 -17.98 10.21 28.97
C TRP A 504 -16.97 9.13 29.34
N HIS A 505 -16.54 8.31 28.37
CA HIS A 505 -15.50 7.29 28.57
C HIS A 505 -14.07 7.86 28.63
N ASP A 506 -13.88 9.16 28.33
CA ASP A 506 -12.56 9.82 28.36
C ASP A 506 -12.29 10.58 29.68
N ILE A 507 -13.21 10.54 30.64
CA ILE A 507 -13.04 11.11 31.99
C ILE A 507 -13.29 10.04 33.05
N ASP A 508 -12.69 10.20 34.22
CA ASP A 508 -12.90 9.29 35.35
C ASP A 508 -14.14 9.68 36.20
N PRO A 509 -14.58 8.80 37.12
CA PRO A 509 -15.70 9.09 37.99
C PRO A 509 -15.50 10.31 38.91
N GLU A 510 -14.27 10.62 39.31
CA GLU A 510 -13.99 11.78 40.18
C GLU A 510 -14.31 13.08 39.44
N ASP A 511 -13.83 13.20 38.20
CA ASP A 511 -14.12 14.33 37.32
C ASP A 511 -15.61 14.43 36.98
N TYR A 512 -16.30 13.29 36.79
CA TYR A 512 -17.75 13.30 36.61
C TYR A 512 -18.47 13.90 37.82
N PHE A 513 -18.17 13.45 39.05
CA PHE A 513 -18.83 13.94 40.25
C PHE A 513 -18.45 15.39 40.55
N TYR A 514 -17.21 15.78 40.28
CA TYR A 514 -16.79 17.18 40.37
C TYR A 514 -17.61 18.07 39.42
N LEU A 515 -17.74 17.67 38.16
CA LEU A 515 -18.54 18.43 37.18
C LEU A 515 -20.02 18.46 37.55
N ARG A 516 -20.57 17.36 38.08
CA ARG A 516 -21.95 17.28 38.58
C ARG A 516 -22.20 18.28 39.70
N GLU A 517 -21.32 18.34 40.69
CA GLU A 517 -21.37 19.31 41.78
C GLU A 517 -21.31 20.73 41.24
N PHE A 518 -20.32 20.98 40.39
CA PHE A 518 -20.08 22.30 39.81
C PHE A 518 -21.29 22.83 39.02
N VAL A 519 -21.86 22.00 38.15
CA VAL A 519 -23.04 22.36 37.34
C VAL A 519 -24.28 22.55 38.21
N SER A 520 -24.43 21.81 39.30
CA SER A 520 -25.56 21.99 40.23
C SER A 520 -25.59 23.36 40.92
N ASN A 521 -24.44 24.04 41.00
CA ASN A 521 -24.31 25.40 41.53
C ASN A 521 -24.37 26.48 40.43
N GLY A 522 -24.69 26.09 39.20
CA GLY A 522 -24.84 26.97 38.05
C GLY A 522 -26.12 27.80 38.07
N LYS A 523 -26.28 28.65 37.04
CA LYS A 523 -27.51 29.42 36.80
C LYS A 523 -28.02 29.20 35.39
N ILE A 524 -29.32 28.96 35.25
CA ILE A 524 -29.99 28.96 33.95
C ILE A 524 -30.44 30.40 33.65
N ASP A 525 -29.98 30.93 32.53
CA ASP A 525 -30.35 32.25 32.04
C ASP A 525 -30.98 32.13 30.64
N GLY A 526 -32.31 32.26 30.60
CA GLY A 526 -33.09 32.01 29.38
C GLY A 526 -32.90 30.60 28.83
N LYS A 527 -32.21 30.49 27.69
CA LYS A 527 -31.93 29.22 27.00
C LYS A 527 -30.52 28.69 27.24
N MET A 528 -29.74 29.30 28.13
CA MET A 528 -28.32 28.97 28.34
C MET A 528 -28.06 28.56 29.79
N LEU A 529 -27.08 27.67 29.98
CA LEU A 529 -26.49 27.37 31.27
C LEU A 529 -25.25 28.25 31.44
N VAL A 530 -25.21 28.99 32.54
CA VAL A 530 -24.13 29.90 32.91
C VAL A 530 -23.46 29.37 34.17
N LEU A 531 -22.17 29.08 34.05
CA LEU A 531 -21.30 28.62 35.13
C LEU A 531 -20.24 29.69 35.39
N ASN A 532 -19.80 29.83 36.64
CA ASN A 532 -18.59 30.59 36.91
C ASN A 532 -17.40 29.93 36.22
N TYR A 533 -16.36 30.67 35.90
CA TYR A 533 -15.17 30.06 35.33
C TYR A 533 -14.39 29.31 36.41
N ASP A 534 -14.06 28.05 36.11
CA ASP A 534 -13.21 27.17 36.92
C ASP A 534 -12.35 26.35 35.96
N ASP A 535 -11.04 26.29 36.22
CA ASP A 535 -10.10 25.65 35.30
C ASP A 535 -10.29 24.13 35.22
N ARG A 536 -10.64 23.47 36.34
CA ARG A 536 -10.87 22.02 36.36
C ARG A 536 -12.14 21.68 35.57
N ALA A 537 -13.25 22.38 35.86
CA ALA A 537 -14.51 22.20 35.15
C ALA A 537 -14.36 22.52 33.66
N LYS A 538 -13.60 23.57 33.31
CA LYS A 538 -13.29 23.93 31.91
C LYS A 538 -12.60 22.77 31.20
N ARG A 539 -11.57 22.18 31.79
CA ARG A 539 -10.85 21.03 31.20
C ARG A 539 -11.73 19.79 31.05
N ILE A 540 -12.56 19.49 32.04
CA ILE A 540 -13.50 18.36 31.93
C ILE A 540 -14.52 18.60 30.81
N LEU A 541 -15.03 19.83 30.64
CA LEU A 541 -15.93 20.17 29.53
C LEU A 541 -15.24 20.10 28.16
N GLU A 542 -13.97 20.48 28.08
CA GLU A 542 -13.14 20.30 26.88
C GLU A 542 -12.95 18.82 26.54
N ASP A 543 -12.63 18.00 27.53
CA ASP A 543 -12.46 16.56 27.38
C ASP A 543 -13.72 15.85 26.91
N LEU A 544 -14.88 16.31 27.36
CA LEU A 544 -16.20 15.85 26.92
C LEU A 544 -16.61 16.39 25.53
N LEU A 545 -15.86 17.36 24.98
CA LEU A 545 -16.16 18.12 23.77
C LEU A 545 -17.51 18.83 23.81
N VAL A 546 -17.86 19.39 24.97
CA VAL A 546 -19.08 20.20 25.15
C VAL A 546 -18.82 21.60 24.60
N GLU A 547 -19.45 21.97 23.49
CA GLU A 547 -19.31 23.32 22.94
C GLU A 547 -19.79 24.40 23.93
N HIS A 548 -18.94 25.40 24.18
CA HIS A 548 -19.21 26.46 25.14
C HIS A 548 -18.45 27.74 24.82
N LYS A 549 -18.95 28.86 25.34
CA LYS A 549 -18.33 30.19 25.21
C LYS A 549 -17.78 30.67 26.54
N VAL A 550 -16.69 31.43 26.52
CA VAL A 550 -16.14 32.09 27.70
C VAL A 550 -16.38 33.59 27.62
N ARG A 551 -17.21 34.14 28.51
CA ARG A 551 -17.56 35.58 28.54
C ARG A 551 -17.49 36.08 29.97
N ASP A 552 -16.79 37.19 30.20
CA ASP A 552 -16.71 37.87 31.51
C ASP A 552 -16.42 36.95 32.70
N GLY A 553 -15.48 36.01 32.53
CA GLY A 553 -15.14 35.04 33.59
C GLY A 553 -16.23 34.00 33.86
N LYS A 554 -17.07 33.69 32.87
CA LYS A 554 -18.13 32.67 32.94
C LYS A 554 -18.08 31.75 31.74
N ILE A 555 -18.46 30.49 31.96
CA ILE A 555 -18.65 29.47 30.92
C ILE A 555 -20.14 29.43 30.57
N VAL A 556 -20.46 29.60 29.28
CA VAL A 556 -21.83 29.67 28.77
C VAL A 556 -22.07 28.52 27.81
N ILE A 557 -23.04 27.66 28.13
CA ILE A 557 -23.40 26.46 27.36
C ILE A 557 -24.81 26.63 26.81
N GLU A 558 -24.94 26.73 25.49
CA GLU A 558 -26.23 26.88 24.82
C GLU A 558 -27.01 25.55 24.77
N ARG A 559 -26.33 24.43 24.48
CA ARG A 559 -26.92 23.09 24.39
C ARG A 559 -26.73 22.31 25.69
N TRP A 560 -27.38 22.75 26.76
CA TRP A 560 -27.12 22.26 28.12
C TRP A 560 -28.06 21.14 28.60
N LYS A 561 -29.27 21.01 28.05
CA LYS A 561 -30.29 20.05 28.57
C LYS A 561 -29.77 18.62 28.64
N VAL A 562 -29.11 18.15 27.58
CA VAL A 562 -28.55 16.78 27.53
C VAL A 562 -27.38 16.61 28.51
N LEU A 563 -26.50 17.61 28.62
CA LEU A 563 -25.40 17.60 29.59
C LEU A 563 -25.94 17.46 31.02
N VAL A 564 -26.89 18.31 31.40
CA VAL A 564 -27.50 18.30 32.74
C VAL A 564 -28.21 16.97 33.01
N ARG A 565 -28.93 16.41 32.02
CA ARG A 565 -29.55 15.11 32.15
C ARG A 565 -28.52 13.99 32.34
N CYS A 566 -27.44 13.98 31.56
CA CYS A 566 -26.32 13.02 31.70
C CYS A 566 -25.59 13.13 33.05
N LEU A 567 -25.56 14.33 33.65
CA LEU A 567 -25.02 14.56 35.00
C LEU A 567 -25.98 14.13 36.13
N GLY A 568 -27.14 13.53 35.82
CA GLY A 568 -28.11 13.14 36.83
C GLY A 568 -28.68 14.33 37.58
N LEU A 569 -28.91 15.43 36.86
CA LEU A 569 -29.52 16.64 37.35
C LEU A 569 -30.88 16.86 36.66
N THR A 570 -31.83 17.42 37.40
CA THR A 570 -33.08 17.93 36.84
C THR A 570 -32.83 19.25 36.09
N PHE A 571 -33.80 19.70 35.28
CA PHE A 571 -33.66 20.94 34.52
C PHE A 571 -33.70 22.22 35.37
N ASP A 572 -33.92 22.11 36.68
CA ASP A 572 -33.69 23.15 37.69
C ASP A 572 -32.38 22.94 38.49
N LEU A 573 -31.45 22.14 37.93
CA LEU A 573 -30.10 21.87 38.43
C LEU A 573 -30.02 21.10 39.76
N ARG A 574 -31.10 20.43 40.19
CA ARG A 574 -31.10 19.63 41.41
C ARG A 574 -30.60 18.22 41.14
N LYS A 575 -29.81 17.68 42.07
CA LYS A 575 -29.28 16.32 41.99
C LYS A 575 -30.39 15.30 42.18
N VAL A 576 -30.42 14.31 41.31
CA VAL A 576 -31.23 13.10 41.51
C VAL A 576 -30.58 12.26 42.62
N ASN A 577 -31.39 11.86 43.61
CA ASN A 577 -30.95 11.06 44.76
C ASN A 577 -30.91 9.56 44.40
N ILE A 578 -29.96 9.19 43.54
CA ILE A 578 -29.66 7.81 43.17
C ILE A 578 -28.17 7.58 43.42
N GLU A 579 -27.83 6.50 44.12
CA GLU A 579 -26.43 6.08 44.28
C GLU A 579 -25.95 5.38 43.02
N ALA A 580 -24.77 5.76 42.53
CA ALA A 580 -24.18 5.20 41.33
C ALA A 580 -22.67 4.99 41.51
N ASP A 581 -22.23 3.80 41.10
CA ASP A 581 -20.88 3.27 41.21
C ASP A 581 -20.49 2.55 39.90
N GLY A 582 -19.19 2.35 39.69
CA GLY A 582 -18.63 1.75 38.48
C GLY A 582 -17.89 2.74 37.59
N ASP A 583 -17.72 2.39 36.32
CA ASP A 583 -17.11 3.28 35.33
C ASP A 583 -18.02 4.47 35.01
N THR A 584 -17.42 5.56 34.51
CA THR A 584 -18.14 6.82 34.23
C THR A 584 -19.36 6.63 33.33
N LEU A 585 -19.29 5.76 32.32
CA LEU A 585 -20.40 5.54 31.39
C LEU A 585 -21.56 4.82 32.08
N SER A 586 -21.27 3.85 32.96
CA SER A 586 -22.26 3.19 33.80
C SER A 586 -22.93 4.16 34.77
N ILE A 587 -22.16 5.06 35.40
CA ILE A 587 -22.70 6.12 36.27
C ILE A 587 -23.64 7.04 35.49
N VAL A 588 -23.21 7.52 34.31
CA VAL A 588 -24.03 8.37 33.43
C VAL A 588 -25.35 7.69 33.09
N ARG A 589 -25.34 6.43 32.66
CA ARG A 589 -26.55 5.67 32.32
C ARG A 589 -27.51 5.56 33.51
N LYS A 590 -26.98 5.19 34.69
CA LYS A 590 -27.78 4.99 35.91
C LYS A 590 -28.43 6.28 36.39
N LEU A 591 -27.68 7.39 36.40
CA LEU A 591 -28.16 8.67 36.92
C LEU A 591 -29.06 9.43 35.93
N SER A 592 -28.81 9.30 34.63
CA SER A 592 -29.58 10.00 33.60
C SER A 592 -30.86 9.27 33.18
N GLY A 593 -30.88 7.94 33.36
CA GLY A 593 -31.91 7.06 32.79
C GLY A 593 -31.79 6.89 31.26
N LEU A 594 -30.73 7.39 30.64
CA LEU A 594 -30.51 7.33 29.18
C LEU A 594 -29.57 6.18 28.83
N ASP A 595 -29.83 5.49 27.71
CA ASP A 595 -28.83 4.59 27.11
C ASP A 595 -27.76 5.42 26.36
N VAL A 596 -26.75 5.85 27.11
CA VAL A 596 -25.59 6.58 26.59
C VAL A 596 -24.51 5.58 26.15
N ARG A 597 -24.09 5.63 24.89
CA ARG A 597 -23.04 4.76 24.33
C ARG A 597 -21.68 5.45 24.39
N ALA A 598 -20.60 4.66 24.42
CA ALA A 598 -19.26 5.20 24.27
C ALA A 598 -19.13 5.81 22.87
N LYS A 599 -18.93 7.13 22.79
CA LYS A 599 -18.95 7.83 21.49
C LYS A 599 -17.73 7.51 20.63
N ALA A 600 -16.57 7.29 21.25
CA ALA A 600 -15.30 7.15 20.53
C ALA A 600 -14.34 6.16 21.20
N PRO A 601 -14.74 4.88 21.36
CA PRO A 601 -13.95 3.88 22.09
C PRO A 601 -12.62 3.55 21.41
N THR A 602 -12.47 3.85 20.11
CA THR A 602 -11.23 3.62 19.36
C THR A 602 -10.70 4.93 18.77
N ARG A 603 -9.43 5.21 19.06
CA ARG A 603 -8.65 6.29 18.43
C ARG A 603 -7.58 5.69 17.52
N ILE A 604 -7.32 6.36 16.39
CA ILE A 604 -6.30 5.94 15.42
C ILE A 604 -5.14 6.94 15.45
N GLY A 605 -3.97 6.45 15.82
CA GLY A 605 -2.71 7.17 15.67
C GLY A 605 -2.40 7.45 14.21
N ALA A 606 -1.89 8.64 13.90
CA ALA A 606 -1.55 8.99 12.53
C ALA A 606 -0.40 10.01 12.43
N ARG A 607 0.37 9.90 11.35
CA ARG A 607 1.36 10.90 10.97
C ARG A 607 1.44 11.11 9.46
N MET A 608 2.03 12.22 9.07
CA MET A 608 2.29 12.50 7.67
C MET A 608 3.31 11.51 7.07
N GLY A 609 2.92 10.86 5.99
CA GLY A 609 3.77 10.05 5.12
C GLY A 609 4.33 10.90 3.98
N ARG A 610 4.09 10.49 2.74
CA ARG A 610 4.49 11.22 1.55
C ARG A 610 3.40 12.25 1.16
N PRO A 611 3.76 13.49 0.82
CA PRO A 611 2.83 14.42 0.17
C PRO A 611 2.34 13.87 -1.17
N GLU A 612 1.23 14.42 -1.63
CA GLU A 612 0.71 14.26 -2.98
C GLU A 612 1.70 14.74 -4.04
N LYS A 613 1.61 14.16 -5.25
CA LYS A 613 2.46 14.55 -6.38
C LYS A 613 1.70 14.44 -7.69
N SER A 614 1.63 15.56 -8.41
CA SER A 614 1.17 15.65 -9.81
C SER A 614 2.26 16.20 -10.74
N LYS A 615 3.51 16.25 -10.27
CA LYS A 615 4.65 16.75 -11.04
C LYS A 615 4.97 15.85 -12.24
N GLU A 616 5.37 16.47 -13.34
CA GLU A 616 5.90 15.79 -14.52
C GLU A 616 7.05 14.82 -14.17
N ARG A 617 7.15 13.73 -14.94
CA ARG A 617 8.28 12.80 -14.84
C ARG A 617 9.45 13.35 -15.66
N ARG A 618 10.41 13.99 -14.99
CA ARG A 618 11.64 14.52 -15.59
C ARG A 618 12.86 13.74 -15.09
N MET A 619 13.75 13.33 -16.01
CA MET A 619 15.10 12.89 -15.62
C MET A 619 15.95 14.10 -15.21
N SER A 620 17.10 13.86 -14.59
CA SER A 620 18.05 14.91 -14.23
C SER A 620 19.43 14.61 -14.84
N PRO A 621 19.93 15.43 -15.79
CA PRO A 621 19.24 16.55 -16.43
C PRO A 621 18.06 16.06 -17.31
N PRO A 622 17.05 16.90 -17.58
CA PRO A 622 15.89 16.51 -18.40
C PRO A 622 16.29 16.42 -19.89
N PRO A 623 16.26 15.23 -20.51
CA PRO A 623 16.51 15.10 -21.93
C PRO A 623 15.28 15.55 -22.73
N HIS A 624 15.52 16.21 -23.85
CA HIS A 624 14.49 16.46 -24.87
C HIS A 624 14.52 15.40 -25.99
N ILE A 625 15.65 14.72 -26.16
CA ILE A 625 15.89 13.67 -27.14
C ILE A 625 16.86 12.64 -26.56
N LEU A 626 16.69 11.36 -26.93
CA LEU A 626 17.61 10.28 -26.58
C LEU A 626 18.67 10.16 -27.67
N PHE A 627 19.73 10.97 -27.59
CA PHE A 627 20.89 10.88 -28.47
C PHE A 627 22.18 11.02 -27.65
N PRO A 628 23.16 10.12 -27.80
CA PRO A 628 24.39 10.20 -27.03
C PRO A 628 25.22 11.41 -27.51
N LEU A 629 25.72 12.20 -26.56
CA LEU A 629 26.60 13.35 -26.83
C LEU A 629 27.98 13.21 -26.18
N SER A 630 28.25 12.09 -25.50
CA SER A 630 29.46 11.91 -24.68
C SER A 630 29.69 13.15 -23.79
N LEU A 631 30.91 13.68 -23.77
CA LEU A 631 31.28 14.91 -23.06
C LEU A 631 31.01 16.20 -23.86
N ALA A 632 30.71 16.09 -25.15
CA ALA A 632 30.57 17.24 -26.05
C ALA A 632 29.36 18.13 -25.73
N GLY A 633 28.32 17.54 -25.12
CA GLY A 633 27.14 18.30 -24.67
C GLY A 633 27.32 19.01 -23.33
N GLY A 634 28.51 19.00 -22.73
CA GLY A 634 28.78 19.60 -21.42
C GLY A 634 27.93 19.00 -20.29
N LYS A 635 27.83 19.74 -19.18
CA LYS A 635 27.11 19.28 -17.97
C LYS A 635 25.61 19.06 -18.20
N GLN A 636 25.03 19.82 -19.14
CA GLN A 636 23.60 19.77 -19.44
C GLN A 636 23.25 18.82 -20.60
N ARG A 637 24.25 18.19 -21.24
CA ARG A 637 24.07 17.35 -22.43
C ARG A 637 23.32 18.09 -23.55
N ASN A 638 23.76 19.31 -23.85
CA ASN A 638 23.14 20.22 -24.80
C ASN A 638 23.71 20.03 -26.22
N ILE A 639 22.84 19.77 -27.19
CA ILE A 639 23.23 19.65 -28.61
C ILE A 639 23.89 20.93 -29.14
N LYS A 640 23.45 22.11 -28.70
CA LYS A 640 24.06 23.38 -29.14
C LYS A 640 25.51 23.53 -28.68
N GLU A 641 25.84 22.96 -27.51
CA GLU A 641 27.24 22.90 -27.05
C GLU A 641 28.02 21.88 -27.89
N ALA A 642 27.43 20.71 -28.15
CA ALA A 642 28.07 19.67 -28.98
C ALA A 642 28.37 20.16 -30.41
N ILE A 643 27.48 20.93 -31.04
CA ILE A 643 27.72 21.55 -32.37
C ILE A 643 28.94 22.49 -32.34
N ASN A 644 29.20 23.12 -31.20
CA ASN A 644 30.32 24.04 -31.05
C ASN A 644 31.56 23.39 -30.40
N TYR A 645 31.48 22.12 -30.02
CA TYR A 645 32.55 21.40 -29.37
C TYR A 645 33.72 21.14 -30.31
N THR A 646 34.93 21.11 -29.77
CA THR A 646 36.15 20.76 -30.51
C THR A 646 37.03 19.96 -29.55
N SER A 647 37.32 18.71 -29.90
CA SER A 647 38.08 17.79 -29.03
C SER A 647 39.57 18.13 -28.88
N SER A 648 40.15 18.86 -29.84
CA SER A 648 41.55 19.29 -29.87
C SER A 648 41.69 20.52 -30.79
N TYR A 649 42.81 21.23 -30.74
CA TYR A 649 43.02 22.43 -31.57
C TYR A 649 42.89 22.19 -33.08
N ASN A 650 43.13 20.95 -33.54
CA ASN A 650 43.11 20.57 -34.96
C ASN A 650 41.88 19.76 -35.37
N SER A 651 40.93 19.48 -34.45
CA SER A 651 39.75 18.68 -34.82
C SER A 651 38.63 19.53 -35.41
N VAL A 652 37.77 18.88 -36.19
CA VAL A 652 36.64 19.55 -36.83
C VAL A 652 35.63 19.95 -35.77
N LYS A 653 35.20 21.21 -35.81
CA LYS A 653 34.17 21.73 -34.92
C LYS A 653 32.86 20.95 -35.12
N GLY A 654 32.29 20.44 -34.03
CA GLY A 654 31.05 19.67 -34.04
C GLY A 654 31.21 18.17 -34.29
N GLU A 655 32.44 17.68 -34.48
CA GLU A 655 32.71 16.25 -34.58
C GLU A 655 32.86 15.64 -33.17
N ILE A 656 32.11 14.57 -32.90
CA ILE A 656 32.05 13.92 -31.59
C ILE A 656 32.22 12.40 -31.75
N GLU A 657 32.84 11.79 -30.74
CA GLU A 657 32.95 10.34 -30.65
C GLU A 657 31.91 9.80 -29.65
N VAL A 658 31.04 8.92 -30.14
CA VAL A 658 29.92 8.35 -29.37
C VAL A 658 29.74 6.88 -29.70
N GLU A 659 29.28 6.11 -28.73
CA GLU A 659 28.89 4.71 -28.93
C GLU A 659 27.44 4.66 -29.43
N VAL A 660 27.25 4.10 -30.64
CA VAL A 660 25.94 3.88 -31.27
C VAL A 660 25.95 2.54 -32.00
N ALA A 661 24.77 1.94 -32.15
CA ALA A 661 24.62 0.74 -32.97
C ALA A 661 24.80 1.08 -34.45
N LEU A 662 25.82 0.51 -35.08
CA LEU A 662 26.07 0.65 -36.51
C LEU A 662 25.14 -0.24 -37.31
N ARG A 663 24.72 0.25 -38.47
CA ARG A 663 23.84 -0.43 -39.41
C ARG A 663 24.35 -0.25 -40.84
N ARG A 664 24.03 -1.19 -41.72
CA ARG A 664 24.38 -1.15 -43.14
C ARG A 664 23.13 -1.21 -44.01
N CYS A 665 23.01 -0.32 -44.99
CA CYS A 665 21.92 -0.37 -45.96
C CYS A 665 22.05 -1.62 -46.85
N LYS A 666 20.95 -2.39 -46.97
CA LYS A 666 20.91 -3.59 -47.83
C LYS A 666 21.01 -3.26 -49.33
N ASP A 667 20.59 -2.06 -49.74
CA ASP A 667 20.50 -1.70 -51.16
C ASP A 667 21.77 -1.00 -51.67
N CYS A 668 22.30 -0.01 -50.91
CA CYS A 668 23.46 0.78 -51.33
C CYS A 668 24.74 0.51 -50.53
N GLY A 669 24.70 -0.31 -49.48
CA GLY A 669 25.85 -0.64 -48.64
C GLY A 669 26.35 0.47 -47.71
N LYS A 670 25.75 1.67 -47.74
CA LYS A 670 26.13 2.80 -46.87
C LYS A 670 25.92 2.46 -45.40
N GLU A 671 26.91 2.75 -44.57
CA GLU A 671 26.83 2.62 -43.11
C GLU A 671 26.11 3.83 -42.49
N SER A 672 25.28 3.58 -41.50
CA SER A 672 24.47 4.58 -40.78
C SER A 672 24.08 4.03 -39.41
N PHE A 673 23.45 4.84 -38.57
CA PHE A 673 22.79 4.38 -37.34
C PHE A 673 21.25 4.38 -37.47
N TRP A 674 20.71 4.89 -38.58
CA TRP A 674 19.29 4.92 -38.88
C TRP A 674 18.79 3.60 -39.48
N LEU A 675 17.53 3.24 -39.21
CA LEU A 675 16.86 2.09 -39.82
C LEU A 675 16.52 2.29 -41.29
N ARG A 676 16.38 3.54 -41.73
CA ARG A 676 16.17 3.92 -43.12
C ARG A 676 17.36 4.70 -43.64
N CYS A 677 17.90 4.26 -44.77
CA CYS A 677 18.96 4.95 -45.48
C CYS A 677 18.39 6.11 -46.31
N ASP A 678 19.24 7.10 -46.64
CA ASP A 678 18.89 8.24 -47.51
C ASP A 678 18.43 7.79 -48.90
N CYS A 679 18.88 6.62 -49.39
CA CYS A 679 18.42 6.04 -50.65
C CYS A 679 17.02 5.41 -50.56
N GLY A 680 16.43 5.34 -49.37
CA GLY A 680 15.13 4.73 -49.09
C GLY A 680 15.20 3.29 -48.59
N GLY A 681 16.34 2.61 -48.73
CA GLY A 681 16.54 1.22 -48.31
C GLY A 681 16.57 1.02 -46.79
N VAL A 682 16.18 -0.18 -46.34
CA VAL A 682 16.23 -0.57 -44.92
C VAL A 682 17.64 -1.03 -44.55
N THR A 683 18.08 -0.72 -43.34
CA THR A 683 19.40 -1.10 -42.84
C THR A 683 19.34 -2.31 -41.90
N GLU A 684 20.38 -3.13 -41.91
CA GLU A 684 20.59 -4.22 -40.95
C GLU A 684 21.67 -3.85 -39.93
N GLN A 685 21.54 -4.34 -38.71
CA GLN A 685 22.51 -4.06 -37.64
C GLN A 685 23.82 -4.81 -37.91
N LEU A 686 24.93 -4.10 -37.81
CA LEU A 686 26.27 -4.69 -37.78
C LEU A 686 26.66 -4.94 -36.34
N PHE A 687 27.31 -6.07 -36.08
CA PHE A 687 27.90 -6.34 -34.78
C PHE A 687 29.40 -6.10 -34.82
N TYR A 688 29.96 -5.72 -33.69
CA TYR A 688 31.37 -5.38 -33.56
C TYR A 688 31.99 -6.19 -32.43
N CYS A 689 33.05 -6.93 -32.73
CA CYS A 689 33.79 -7.64 -31.69
C CYS A 689 34.66 -6.65 -30.90
N PRO A 690 34.45 -6.46 -29.58
CA PRO A 690 35.22 -5.50 -28.79
C PRO A 690 36.72 -5.85 -28.71
N ARG A 691 37.07 -7.13 -28.91
CA ARG A 691 38.44 -7.66 -28.85
C ARG A 691 39.21 -7.53 -30.16
N CYS A 692 38.66 -8.05 -31.28
CA CYS A 692 39.35 -8.05 -32.57
C CYS A 692 38.94 -6.91 -33.51
N LYS A 693 37.96 -6.09 -33.12
CA LYS A 693 37.47 -4.92 -33.87
C LYS A 693 36.90 -5.23 -35.27
N VAL A 694 36.59 -6.49 -35.54
CA VAL A 694 35.96 -6.95 -36.79
C VAL A 694 34.46 -6.68 -36.73
N LYS A 695 33.90 -6.18 -37.85
CA LYS A 695 32.46 -6.01 -38.07
C LYS A 695 31.89 -7.29 -38.69
N SER A 696 30.79 -7.79 -38.16
CA SER A 696 30.00 -8.90 -38.74
C SER A 696 28.65 -8.42 -39.21
#